data_AF-A0A964J4F6-F1
#
_entry.id   AF-A0A964J4F6-F1
#
_cell.length_a   1.000
_cell.length_b   1.000
_cell.length_c   1.000
_cell.angle_alpha   90.00
_cell.angle_beta   90.00
_cell.angle_gamma   90.00
#
_symmetry.space_group_name_H-M   'P 1'
#
loop_
_entity.id
_entity.type
_entity.pdbx_description
1 polymer ?
#
loop_
_entity_poly.entity_id
_entity_poly.type
_entity_poly.pdbx_seq_one_letter_code
_entity_poly.pdbx_strand_id
1 'polypeptide(L)'
;MKRFAVAVLAALTVAIVAAPARAQVTTYHGQWLCDDRGIVMALGGIETQLWRRGSPDYFPVEWVGGIADSGFANPDGTFSLRSGDGEDNHFIRMALRDSAGVRLKDWGGINDWSIDLEGYRNNTPDRDLFGRLFITEGQSHKCAIWRGLHLAHRDFRDLMGFPPPTGSGGLLIQADAPGQTPLADDVEIWWTPGYVTGYAGGGDDSLTRHEFGHVIRHGYDGDATHFFGDVAAHGYLRGHDSCLRSGGMGYAFNEGWAEYWAHDYYPAPNCEGAAPDDYTIEGNVAAALADVEARCYYGNRVPMVNILRSNRGTIHSFPEFFSHVVCPAPLLVYAFPPMLAPPPPIELTPSERAALARTDVRELDSQIGRLRGALQVAESKAAKPLECKKTPCEAALKRAVLPAVLRTEIALAQLARNAADDGDTAAEQAAMDKLSFKRLNDMEKARERADRIKAARISADGIRDALKAGRAVFAKDKSAKTRRLRSLLGSRLASFRKAQRGATGVPGLILDQALAGRIKKMPPIPFPNPEPPPPPWTPIPIPTTPPTTPPITPPPGLLPSALTLVCPPTGKPGVYAITGGLTPARPGVKVEVHVAPPSNSVTGPSVQTTTTDGSANYSIGISMNTAGTWKLYAHWEGDLQTQSDDSPTCQTVVS
;
A
#
# COMPACT_ATOMS: atom_id res chain seq x y z
N MET A 1 -17.36 -92.97 -16.31
CA MET A 1 -16.63 -92.13 -17.30
C MET A 1 -17.63 -91.08 -17.80
N LYS A 2 -17.83 -89.93 -17.13
CA LYS A 2 -17.19 -88.60 -17.39
C LYS A 2 -16.96 -88.36 -18.89
N ARG A 3 -17.54 -87.35 -19.57
CA ARG A 3 -17.51 -85.91 -19.24
C ARG A 3 -18.71 -85.13 -19.81
N PHE A 4 -19.24 -84.24 -18.97
CA PHE A 4 -20.08 -83.09 -19.31
C PHE A 4 -19.21 -81.97 -19.90
N ALA A 5 -19.66 -81.31 -20.96
CA ALA A 5 -19.10 -80.05 -21.46
C ALA A 5 -19.99 -78.89 -20.99
N VAL A 6 -19.46 -78.06 -20.09
CA VAL A 6 -20.03 -76.78 -19.67
C VAL A 6 -19.21 -75.70 -20.34
N ALA A 7 -19.84 -74.94 -21.23
CA ALA A 7 -19.25 -73.74 -21.83
C ALA A 7 -19.33 -72.58 -20.82
N VAL A 8 -18.16 -72.08 -20.41
CA VAL A 8 -18.02 -70.92 -19.53
C VAL A 8 -17.98 -69.65 -20.38
N LEU A 9 -18.98 -68.81 -20.22
CA LEU A 9 -19.00 -67.43 -20.72
C LEU A 9 -18.16 -66.57 -19.76
N ALA A 10 -16.92 -66.27 -20.12
CA ALA A 10 -16.08 -65.34 -19.38
C ALA A 10 -16.43 -63.90 -19.80
N ALA A 11 -17.25 -63.22 -19.00
CA ALA A 11 -17.48 -61.79 -19.12
C ALA A 11 -16.23 -61.03 -18.63
N LEU A 12 -15.54 -60.39 -19.57
CA LEU A 12 -14.37 -59.54 -19.32
C LEU A 12 -14.86 -58.22 -18.68
N THR A 13 -14.98 -58.17 -17.35
CA THR A 13 -15.13 -56.92 -16.61
C THR A 13 -13.80 -56.18 -16.61
N VAL A 14 -13.59 -55.31 -17.62
CA VAL A 14 -12.57 -54.27 -17.55
C VAL A 14 -12.96 -53.33 -16.42
N ALA A 15 -12.37 -53.53 -15.25
CA ALA A 15 -12.42 -52.55 -14.17
C ALA A 15 -11.72 -51.29 -14.69
N ILE A 16 -12.52 -50.33 -15.17
CA ILE A 16 -12.07 -48.96 -15.40
C ILE A 16 -11.72 -48.43 -14.01
N VAL A 17 -10.45 -48.56 -13.61
CA VAL A 17 -9.91 -47.87 -12.46
C VAL A 17 -9.96 -46.39 -12.84
N ALA A 18 -11.02 -45.70 -12.39
CA ALA A 18 -11.10 -44.26 -12.51
C ALA A 18 -9.81 -43.70 -11.90
N ALA A 19 -8.98 -43.06 -12.73
CA ALA A 19 -7.78 -42.40 -12.25
C ALA A 19 -8.19 -41.52 -11.07
N PRO A 20 -7.45 -41.56 -9.94
CA PRO A 20 -7.79 -40.72 -8.81
C PRO A 20 -7.89 -39.30 -9.33
N ALA A 21 -9.06 -38.67 -9.15
CA ALA A 21 -9.28 -37.30 -9.56
C ALA A 21 -8.16 -36.47 -8.94
N ARG A 22 -7.20 -36.03 -9.77
CA ARG A 22 -6.12 -35.17 -9.30
C ARG A 22 -6.81 -33.91 -8.80
N ALA A 23 -6.49 -33.53 -7.56
CA ALA A 23 -6.85 -32.23 -7.02
C ALA A 23 -6.52 -31.18 -8.08
N GLN A 24 -7.56 -30.53 -8.60
CA GLN A 24 -7.37 -29.49 -9.60
C GLN A 24 -6.67 -28.34 -8.91
N VAL A 25 -5.53 -27.91 -9.47
CA VAL A 25 -4.86 -26.68 -9.08
C VAL A 25 -5.47 -25.59 -9.94
N THR A 26 -6.11 -24.60 -9.33
CA THR A 26 -6.58 -23.39 -10.01
C THR A 26 -5.53 -22.31 -9.82
N THR A 27 -5.14 -21.65 -10.91
CA THR A 27 -4.44 -20.38 -10.85
C THR A 27 -5.48 -19.26 -10.87
N TYR A 28 -5.47 -18.40 -9.85
CA TYR A 28 -6.30 -17.22 -9.73
C TYR A 28 -5.44 -16.02 -10.11
N HIS A 29 -5.83 -15.28 -11.14
CA HIS A 29 -5.14 -14.06 -11.52
C HIS A 29 -6.12 -12.91 -11.64
N GLY A 30 -5.65 -11.68 -11.49
CA GLY A 30 -6.48 -10.49 -11.53
C GLY A 30 -5.64 -9.24 -11.37
N GLN A 31 -6.29 -8.09 -11.18
CA GLN A 31 -5.62 -6.81 -11.01
C GLN A 31 -6.32 -5.95 -9.95
N TRP A 32 -5.55 -5.34 -9.06
CA TRP A 32 -6.04 -4.36 -8.09
C TRP A 32 -5.85 -2.94 -8.61
N LEU A 33 -6.96 -2.20 -8.63
CA LEU A 33 -7.00 -0.82 -9.07
C LEU A 33 -7.61 0.04 -7.96
N CYS A 34 -7.11 1.26 -7.78
CA CYS A 34 -7.64 2.29 -6.90
C CYS A 34 -8.29 3.39 -7.73
N ASP A 35 -9.53 3.75 -7.40
CA ASP A 35 -10.16 4.97 -7.89
C ASP A 35 -9.88 6.11 -6.90
N ASP A 36 -9.03 7.05 -7.28
CA ASP A 36 -8.83 8.30 -6.56
C ASP A 36 -9.52 9.43 -7.31
N ARG A 37 -10.69 9.86 -6.83
CA ARG A 37 -11.45 11.02 -7.34
C ARG A 37 -11.66 10.98 -8.87
N GLY A 38 -11.90 9.80 -9.43
CA GLY A 38 -12.15 9.57 -10.86
C GLY A 38 -10.91 9.17 -11.66
N ILE A 39 -9.73 9.12 -11.03
CA ILE A 39 -8.48 8.67 -11.65
C ILE A 39 -8.18 7.25 -11.16
N VAL A 40 -8.15 6.30 -12.10
CA VAL A 40 -7.93 4.89 -11.80
C VAL A 40 -6.44 4.56 -11.93
N MET A 41 -5.86 4.02 -10.86
CA MET A 41 -4.44 3.66 -10.77
C MET A 41 -4.24 2.23 -10.32
N ALA A 42 -3.13 1.61 -10.75
CA ALA A 42 -2.72 0.32 -10.23
C ALA A 42 -2.30 0.39 -8.75
N LEU A 43 -2.67 -0.65 -7.99
CA LEU A 43 -2.17 -0.90 -6.63
C LEU A 43 -1.04 -1.94 -6.67
N GLY A 44 0.12 -1.53 -7.17
CA GLY A 44 1.31 -2.38 -7.15
C GLY A 44 1.89 -2.55 -5.75
N GLY A 45 2.55 -3.70 -5.50
CA GLY A 45 3.18 -4.00 -4.22
C GLY A 45 2.21 -4.41 -3.10
N ILE A 46 0.90 -4.38 -3.33
CA ILE A 46 -0.12 -4.68 -2.32
C ILE A 46 -0.21 -6.19 -2.04
N GLU A 47 -0.37 -6.57 -0.77
CA GLU A 47 -0.51 -7.98 -0.42
C GLU A 47 -1.85 -8.54 -0.89
N THR A 48 -1.76 -9.66 -1.60
CA THR A 48 -2.90 -10.44 -2.06
C THR A 48 -2.78 -11.86 -1.51
N GLN A 49 -3.84 -12.33 -0.85
CA GLN A 49 -3.89 -13.63 -0.21
C GLN A 49 -5.03 -14.47 -0.80
N LEU A 50 -4.71 -15.70 -1.20
CA LEU A 50 -5.70 -16.71 -1.55
C LEU A 50 -6.05 -17.48 -0.29
N TRP A 51 -7.28 -17.31 0.18
CA TRP A 51 -7.79 -17.97 1.37
C TRP A 51 -8.64 -19.16 1.03
N ARG A 52 -8.44 -20.25 1.77
CA ARG A 52 -9.42 -21.32 1.89
C ARG A 52 -10.42 -20.90 2.93
N ARG A 53 -11.71 -20.92 2.57
CA ARG A 53 -12.78 -20.65 3.54
C ARG A 53 -12.80 -21.69 4.66
N GLY A 54 -12.21 -22.87 4.42
CA GLY A 54 -12.24 -24.01 5.31
C GLY A 54 -13.59 -24.72 5.24
N SER A 55 -13.59 -26.00 5.63
CA SER A 55 -14.82 -26.78 5.73
C SER A 55 -15.11 -27.10 7.19
N PRO A 56 -16.31 -26.79 7.69
CA PRO A 56 -17.48 -26.31 6.94
C PRO A 56 -17.61 -24.77 6.91
N ASP A 57 -18.30 -24.26 5.88
CA ASP A 57 -18.38 -22.84 5.47
C ASP A 57 -19.15 -21.89 6.40
N TYR A 58 -19.78 -22.45 7.43
CA TYR A 58 -20.59 -21.71 8.41
C TYR A 58 -19.81 -21.35 9.68
N PHE A 59 -18.51 -21.65 9.73
CA PHE A 59 -17.60 -21.08 10.71
C PHE A 59 -16.89 -19.88 10.10
N PRO A 60 -16.45 -18.91 10.94
CA PRO A 60 -15.62 -17.82 10.46
C PRO A 60 -14.31 -18.38 9.87
N VAL A 61 -13.85 -17.80 8.76
CA VAL A 61 -12.67 -18.30 8.03
C VAL A 61 -11.41 -18.29 8.92
N GLU A 62 -11.33 -17.40 9.89
CA GLU A 62 -10.22 -17.29 10.83
C GLU A 62 -10.18 -18.49 11.80
N TRP A 63 -11.30 -19.19 11.99
CA TRP A 63 -11.39 -20.38 12.83
C TRP A 63 -11.05 -21.66 12.08
N VAL A 64 -11.47 -21.78 10.83
CA VAL A 64 -11.41 -23.06 10.09
C VAL A 64 -10.70 -23.00 8.75
N GLY A 65 -10.49 -21.80 8.24
CA GLY A 65 -9.77 -21.54 7.01
C GLY A 65 -8.28 -21.31 7.23
N GLY A 66 -7.64 -20.94 6.13
CA GLY A 66 -6.23 -20.61 6.11
C GLY A 66 -5.78 -20.18 4.73
N ILE A 67 -4.66 -19.46 4.70
CA ILE A 67 -4.01 -19.03 3.47
C ILE A 67 -3.57 -20.28 2.70
N ALA A 68 -4.00 -20.39 1.45
CA ALA A 68 -3.54 -21.39 0.48
C ALA A 68 -2.30 -20.88 -0.26
N ASP A 69 -2.30 -19.60 -0.61
CA ASP A 69 -1.19 -18.92 -1.27
C ASP A 69 -1.26 -17.42 -0.94
N SER A 70 -0.14 -16.72 -1.07
CA SER A 70 -0.06 -15.27 -0.84
C SER A 70 1.12 -14.70 -1.59
N GLY A 71 0.97 -13.46 -2.06
CA GLY A 71 2.03 -12.73 -2.73
C GLY A 71 1.74 -11.24 -2.74
N PHE A 72 2.56 -10.50 -3.46
CA PHE A 72 2.36 -9.07 -3.68
C PHE A 72 2.01 -8.83 -5.14
N ALA A 73 1.14 -7.86 -5.39
CA ALA A 73 0.81 -7.48 -6.75
C ALA A 73 2.05 -6.89 -7.46
N ASN A 74 2.15 -7.13 -8.76
CA ASN A 74 3.14 -6.52 -9.64
C ASN A 74 2.94 -4.98 -9.69
N PRO A 75 3.90 -4.20 -10.23
CA PRO A 75 3.77 -2.75 -10.33
C PRO A 75 2.50 -2.26 -11.03
N ASP A 76 1.96 -3.05 -11.98
CA ASP A 76 0.70 -2.78 -12.68
C ASP A 76 -0.55 -3.24 -11.90
N GLY A 77 -0.39 -3.68 -10.65
CA GLY A 77 -1.47 -4.16 -9.78
C GLY A 77 -1.90 -5.59 -10.08
N THR A 78 -1.30 -6.27 -11.08
CA THR A 78 -1.67 -7.66 -11.40
C THR A 78 -1.15 -8.63 -10.35
N PHE A 79 -1.89 -9.72 -10.13
CA PHE A 79 -1.48 -10.80 -9.23
C PHE A 79 -1.78 -12.16 -9.83
N SER A 80 -1.08 -13.18 -9.34
CA SER A 80 -1.34 -14.58 -9.66
C SER A 80 -1.06 -15.45 -8.43
N LEU A 81 -2.04 -16.25 -8.03
CA LEU A 81 -2.02 -17.11 -6.84
C LEU A 81 -2.55 -18.49 -7.20
N ARG A 82 -2.09 -19.56 -6.55
CA ARG A 82 -2.43 -20.95 -6.91
C ARG A 82 -3.06 -21.71 -5.75
N SER A 83 -4.19 -22.37 -5.98
CA SER A 83 -4.72 -23.32 -5.00
C SER A 83 -3.84 -24.57 -4.99
N GLY A 84 -3.00 -24.71 -3.96
CA GLY A 84 -2.13 -25.89 -3.79
C GLY A 84 -2.87 -27.16 -3.37
N ASP A 85 -4.21 -27.16 -3.33
CA ASP A 85 -5.02 -28.29 -2.87
C ASP A 85 -6.28 -28.49 -3.73
N GLY A 86 -6.99 -29.58 -3.44
CA GLY A 86 -8.25 -29.93 -4.10
C GLY A 86 -9.47 -29.40 -3.36
N GLU A 87 -9.35 -28.36 -2.53
CA GLU A 87 -10.51 -27.76 -1.88
C GLU A 87 -11.28 -26.85 -2.86
N ASP A 88 -12.60 -26.89 -2.79
CA ASP A 88 -13.50 -26.26 -3.77
C ASP A 88 -13.97 -24.85 -3.36
N ASN A 89 -13.44 -24.24 -2.30
CA ASN A 89 -13.97 -22.95 -1.82
C ASN A 89 -12.87 -22.01 -1.36
N HIS A 90 -12.49 -21.13 -2.28
CA HIS A 90 -11.46 -20.13 -2.09
C HIS A 90 -12.04 -18.71 -2.18
N PHE A 91 -11.37 -17.74 -1.60
CA PHE A 91 -11.59 -16.33 -1.91
C PHE A 91 -10.24 -15.61 -1.90
N ILE A 92 -10.22 -14.42 -2.50
CA ILE A 92 -9.03 -13.56 -2.49
C ILE A 92 -9.25 -12.45 -1.47
N ARG A 93 -8.26 -12.20 -0.62
CA ARG A 93 -8.17 -11.05 0.25
C ARG A 93 -7.09 -10.11 -0.27
N MET A 94 -7.42 -8.83 -0.43
CA MET A 94 -6.44 -7.75 -0.58
C MET A 94 -6.29 -7.09 0.79
N ALA A 95 -5.06 -6.81 1.22
CA ALA A 95 -4.80 -6.03 2.42
C ALA A 95 -3.91 -4.85 2.05
N LEU A 96 -4.21 -3.65 2.57
CA LEU A 96 -3.41 -2.44 2.36
C LEU A 96 -2.11 -2.52 3.17
N ARG A 97 -1.21 -3.40 2.71
CA ARG A 97 0.13 -3.63 3.23
C ARG A 97 1.06 -4.13 2.14
N ASP A 98 2.34 -3.79 2.24
CA ASP A 98 3.38 -4.27 1.32
C ASP A 98 4.46 -5.15 2.01
N SER A 99 5.41 -5.63 1.21
CA SER A 99 6.58 -6.38 1.70
C SER A 99 7.62 -5.51 2.41
N ALA A 100 7.53 -4.19 2.27
CA ALA A 100 8.47 -3.22 2.82
C ALA A 100 8.07 -2.74 4.23
N GLY A 101 6.86 -3.06 4.67
CA GLY A 101 6.32 -2.74 5.98
C GLY A 101 5.34 -1.55 6.00
N VAL A 102 4.97 -0.98 4.85
CA VAL A 102 3.94 0.07 4.77
C VAL A 102 2.57 -0.57 4.93
N ARG A 103 1.81 -0.17 5.95
CA ARG A 103 0.51 -0.77 6.30
C ARG A 103 -0.49 0.30 6.65
N LEU A 104 -1.75 0.13 6.22
CA LEU A 104 -2.86 1.01 6.55
C LEU A 104 -3.91 0.26 7.36
N LYS A 105 -4.38 0.87 8.44
CA LYS A 105 -5.55 0.47 9.23
C LYS A 105 -6.47 1.67 9.45
N ASP A 106 -7.69 1.41 9.91
CA ASP A 106 -8.56 2.48 10.43
C ASP A 106 -8.08 2.91 11.82
N TRP A 107 -8.37 4.16 12.19
CA TRP A 107 -8.04 4.73 13.50
C TRP A 107 -8.67 3.91 14.64
N GLY A 108 -7.84 3.43 15.57
CA GLY A 108 -8.27 2.50 16.61
C GLY A 108 -8.69 1.11 16.10
N GLY A 109 -8.57 0.87 14.80
CA GLY A 109 -8.72 -0.44 14.18
C GLY A 109 -7.63 -1.38 14.66
N ILE A 110 -7.95 -2.67 14.72
CA ILE A 110 -7.04 -3.70 15.24
C ILE A 110 -6.29 -4.46 14.14
N ASN A 111 -6.77 -4.38 12.89
CA ASN A 111 -6.15 -5.03 11.74
C ASN A 111 -5.80 -4.04 10.65
N ASP A 112 -4.87 -4.44 9.79
CA ASP A 112 -4.67 -3.79 8.51
C ASP A 112 -5.99 -3.83 7.72
N TRP A 113 -6.32 -2.72 7.08
CA TRP A 113 -7.50 -2.60 6.25
C TRP A 113 -7.42 -3.64 5.13
N SER A 114 -8.49 -4.42 4.97
CA SER A 114 -8.53 -5.50 3.99
C SER A 114 -9.92 -5.72 3.43
N ILE A 115 -9.99 -6.35 2.27
CA ILE A 115 -11.24 -6.68 1.61
C ILE A 115 -11.19 -8.05 0.97
N ASP A 116 -12.32 -8.76 1.09
CA ASP A 116 -12.50 -10.12 0.59
C ASP A 116 -13.36 -10.10 -0.68
N LEU A 117 -12.89 -10.76 -1.73
CA LEU A 117 -13.72 -11.08 -2.90
C LEU A 117 -14.72 -12.18 -2.56
N GLU A 118 -15.72 -12.32 -3.43
CA GLU A 118 -16.68 -13.44 -3.39
C GLU A 118 -15.97 -14.81 -3.46
N GLY A 119 -16.64 -15.84 -2.93
CA GLY A 119 -16.13 -17.21 -2.97
C GLY A 119 -16.10 -17.80 -4.38
N TYR A 120 -15.01 -18.46 -4.72
CA TYR A 120 -14.76 -19.11 -5.99
C TYR A 120 -14.53 -20.61 -5.81
N ARG A 121 -15.06 -21.39 -6.76
CA ARG A 121 -14.81 -22.83 -6.84
C ARG A 121 -13.50 -23.16 -7.54
N ASN A 122 -12.80 -24.17 -7.04
CA ASN A 122 -11.58 -24.71 -7.63
C ASN A 122 -11.91 -25.75 -8.73
N ASN A 123 -12.69 -25.34 -9.73
CA ASN A 123 -13.20 -26.22 -10.79
C ASN A 123 -12.72 -25.84 -12.19
N THR A 124 -11.76 -24.90 -12.30
CA THR A 124 -11.17 -24.45 -13.56
C THR A 124 -9.66 -24.36 -13.38
N PRO A 125 -8.81 -24.82 -14.32
CA PRO A 125 -7.36 -24.80 -14.11
C PRO A 125 -6.81 -23.36 -13.99
N ASP A 126 -7.55 -22.43 -14.56
CA ASP A 126 -7.24 -21.01 -14.59
C ASP A 126 -8.53 -20.24 -14.32
N ARG A 127 -8.41 -19.14 -13.56
CA ARG A 127 -9.52 -18.29 -13.16
C ARG A 127 -9.08 -16.84 -13.21
N ASP A 128 -9.49 -16.19 -14.30
CA ASP A 128 -9.39 -14.75 -14.42
C ASP A 128 -10.44 -14.09 -13.52
N LEU A 129 -9.95 -13.27 -12.61
CA LEU A 129 -10.77 -12.43 -11.77
C LEU A 129 -11.00 -11.09 -12.45
N PHE A 130 -10.32 -10.69 -13.52
CA PHE A 130 -10.40 -9.37 -14.15
C PHE A 130 -9.90 -8.24 -13.23
N GLY A 131 -9.93 -7.01 -13.75
CA GLY A 131 -9.71 -5.80 -12.96
C GLY A 131 -10.73 -5.67 -11.83
N ARG A 132 -10.24 -5.42 -10.62
CA ARG A 132 -11.03 -5.09 -9.43
C ARG A 132 -10.81 -3.63 -9.12
N LEU A 133 -11.84 -2.82 -9.38
CA LEU A 133 -11.84 -1.43 -8.98
C LEU A 133 -12.24 -1.33 -7.53
N PHE A 134 -11.26 -0.94 -6.74
CA PHE A 134 -11.46 -0.57 -5.38
C PHE A 134 -11.80 0.92 -5.31
N ILE A 135 -13.00 1.18 -4.81
CA ILE A 135 -13.46 2.51 -4.50
C ILE A 135 -13.58 2.57 -2.98
N THR A 136 -12.71 3.33 -2.34
CA THR A 136 -13.02 3.80 -0.99
C THR A 136 -14.15 4.83 -1.10
N GLU A 137 -15.40 4.35 -1.02
CA GLU A 137 -16.54 5.24 -0.78
C GLU A 137 -16.36 5.85 0.61
N GLY A 138 -16.30 7.18 0.67
CA GLY A 138 -15.90 7.93 1.85
C GLY A 138 -14.87 8.99 1.51
N GLN A 139 -14.38 9.68 2.54
CA GLN A 139 -13.65 10.94 2.38
C GLN A 139 -12.11 10.75 2.38
N SER A 140 -11.62 9.63 2.90
CA SER A 140 -10.19 9.42 3.18
C SER A 140 -9.47 8.58 2.13
N HIS A 141 -10.02 8.39 0.92
CA HIS A 141 -9.35 7.75 -0.23
C HIS A 141 -8.26 6.69 0.12
N LYS A 142 -8.59 5.67 0.96
CA LYS A 142 -7.56 4.86 1.68
C LYS A 142 -6.56 4.17 0.76
N CYS A 143 -7.02 3.73 -0.42
CA CYS A 143 -6.09 3.16 -1.39
C CYS A 143 -5.11 4.18 -1.98
N ALA A 144 -5.53 5.43 -2.16
CA ALA A 144 -4.69 6.51 -2.61
C ALA A 144 -3.67 6.91 -1.52
N ILE A 145 -4.11 7.00 -0.26
CA ILE A 145 -3.20 7.26 0.89
C ILE A 145 -2.11 6.18 0.92
N TRP A 146 -2.53 4.91 0.96
CA TRP A 146 -1.60 3.80 1.04
C TRP A 146 -0.67 3.77 -0.18
N ARG A 147 -1.20 3.97 -1.39
CA ARG A 147 -0.41 3.96 -2.63
C ARG A 147 0.65 5.06 -2.61
N GLY A 148 0.27 6.28 -2.28
CA GLY A 148 1.19 7.41 -2.25
C GLY A 148 2.33 7.23 -1.23
N LEU A 149 2.01 6.74 -0.03
CA LEU A 149 3.00 6.41 0.99
C LEU A 149 3.84 5.17 0.64
N HIS A 150 3.26 4.17 -0.02
CA HIS A 150 3.99 3.02 -0.56
C HIS A 150 5.03 3.47 -1.59
N LEU A 151 4.66 4.37 -2.51
CA LEU A 151 5.56 4.93 -3.51
C LEU A 151 6.65 5.79 -2.86
N ALA A 152 6.29 6.71 -1.97
CA ALA A 152 7.27 7.54 -1.25
C ALA A 152 8.28 6.70 -0.45
N HIS A 153 7.81 5.64 0.21
CA HIS A 153 8.64 4.70 0.95
C HIS A 153 9.57 3.90 0.03
N ARG A 154 9.08 3.45 -1.13
CA ARG A 154 9.90 2.76 -2.13
C ARG A 154 10.95 3.70 -2.71
N ASP A 155 10.56 4.90 -3.11
CA ASP A 155 11.45 5.90 -3.70
C ASP A 155 12.59 6.25 -2.72
N PHE A 156 12.30 6.37 -1.41
CA PHE A 156 13.34 6.51 -0.38
C PHE A 156 14.29 5.32 -0.35
N ARG A 157 13.78 4.08 -0.39
CA ARG A 157 14.62 2.88 -0.34
C ARG A 157 15.52 2.76 -1.56
N ASP A 158 14.99 3.07 -2.73
CA ASP A 158 15.72 3.04 -4.00
C ASP A 158 16.82 4.10 -4.00
N LEU A 159 16.51 5.31 -3.52
CA LEU A 159 17.46 6.42 -3.39
C LEU A 159 18.55 6.17 -2.34
N MET A 160 18.16 5.72 -1.14
CA MET A 160 19.07 5.61 0.00
C MET A 160 19.81 4.27 0.07
N GLY A 161 19.29 3.22 -0.56
CA GLY A 161 19.80 1.85 -0.45
C GLY A 161 19.54 1.19 0.92
N PHE A 162 18.77 1.81 1.81
CA PHE A 162 18.41 1.30 3.13
C PHE A 162 16.97 1.73 3.53
N PRO A 163 16.31 1.05 4.50
CA PRO A 163 14.93 1.39 4.87
C PRO A 163 14.82 2.73 5.62
N PRO A 164 13.67 3.44 5.50
CA PRO A 164 13.42 4.67 6.27
C PRO A 164 13.37 4.39 7.79
N PRO A 165 13.40 5.43 8.63
CA PRO A 165 13.49 5.29 10.09
C PRO A 165 12.19 4.78 10.78
N THR A 166 11.41 3.91 10.14
CA THR A 166 10.08 3.46 10.57
C THR A 166 10.10 2.26 11.54
N GLY A 167 11.21 2.07 12.26
CA GLY A 167 11.39 0.92 13.17
C GLY A 167 11.26 -0.46 12.51
N SER A 168 11.16 -1.51 13.35
CA SER A 168 11.05 -2.91 12.87
C SER A 168 9.64 -3.30 12.38
N GLY A 169 8.64 -2.46 12.67
CA GLY A 169 7.24 -2.69 12.30
C GLY A 169 6.84 -2.12 10.93
N GLY A 170 7.72 -1.33 10.31
CA GLY A 170 7.43 -0.55 9.10
C GLY A 170 6.55 0.68 9.37
N LEU A 171 6.20 1.39 8.30
CA LEU A 171 5.32 2.57 8.36
C LEU A 171 3.86 2.16 8.60
N LEU A 172 3.26 2.64 9.69
CA LEU A 172 1.84 2.45 9.98
C LEU A 172 1.03 3.68 9.58
N ILE A 173 -0.12 3.49 8.94
CA ILE A 173 -1.05 4.56 8.57
C ILE A 173 -2.35 4.30 9.32
N GLN A 174 -2.78 5.28 10.12
CA GLN A 174 -4.10 5.28 10.75
C GLN A 174 -5.03 6.20 9.97
N ALA A 175 -5.83 5.62 9.08
CA ALA A 175 -6.84 6.37 8.34
C ALA A 175 -8.01 6.76 9.24
N ASP A 176 -8.67 7.87 8.92
CA ASP A 176 -9.81 8.40 9.68
C ASP A 176 -9.45 8.82 11.12
N ALA A 177 -8.21 9.23 11.35
CA ALA A 177 -7.75 9.72 12.66
C ALA A 177 -8.40 11.05 13.05
N PRO A 178 -8.67 11.31 14.34
CA PRO A 178 -9.20 12.60 14.77
C PRO A 178 -8.15 13.69 14.53
N GLY A 179 -8.58 14.83 13.99
CA GLY A 179 -7.69 15.93 13.67
C GLY A 179 -8.29 16.87 12.63
N GLN A 180 -7.52 17.87 12.24
CA GLN A 180 -7.82 18.78 11.12
C GLN A 180 -6.87 18.55 9.95
N THR A 181 -5.61 18.28 10.24
CA THR A 181 -4.56 17.92 9.28
C THR A 181 -4.03 16.53 9.59
N PRO A 182 -3.40 15.84 8.62
CA PRO A 182 -2.61 14.67 8.91
C PRO A 182 -1.45 15.02 9.85
N LEU A 183 -0.91 13.98 10.46
CA LEU A 183 0.21 14.11 11.36
C LEU A 183 1.08 12.87 11.26
N ALA A 184 2.34 13.08 10.90
CA ALA A 184 3.36 12.05 10.91
C ALA A 184 4.20 12.12 12.18
N ASP A 185 4.51 10.96 12.76
CA ASP A 185 5.66 10.76 13.64
C ASP A 185 6.73 9.90 12.93
N ASP A 186 7.66 9.30 13.67
CA ASP A 186 8.76 8.50 13.10
C ASP A 186 8.33 7.15 12.53
N VAL A 187 7.18 6.61 12.93
CA VAL A 187 6.72 5.25 12.59
C VAL A 187 5.28 5.20 12.09
N GLU A 188 4.53 6.28 12.25
CA GLU A 188 3.09 6.33 12.09
C GLU A 188 2.59 7.63 11.48
N ILE A 189 1.62 7.55 10.57
CA ILE A 189 0.92 8.71 10.01
C ILE A 189 -0.56 8.60 10.35
N TRP A 190 -1.08 9.63 11.01
CA TRP A 190 -2.49 9.77 11.36
C TRP A 190 -3.15 10.59 10.29
N TRP A 191 -3.96 9.94 9.45
CA TRP A 191 -4.60 10.59 8.33
C TRP A 191 -6.01 11.03 8.68
N THR A 192 -6.21 12.34 8.76
CA THR A 192 -7.51 12.93 9.09
C THR A 192 -8.57 12.61 8.03
N PRO A 193 -9.83 12.32 8.39
CA PRO A 193 -10.86 12.03 7.42
C PRO A 193 -11.05 13.18 6.44
N GLY A 194 -11.23 12.88 5.15
CA GLY A 194 -11.52 13.88 4.11
C GLY A 194 -10.30 14.62 3.57
N TYR A 195 -9.14 14.41 4.16
CA TYR A 195 -7.91 15.04 3.70
C TYR A 195 -7.45 14.42 2.39
N VAL A 196 -7.16 15.28 1.40
CA VAL A 196 -6.78 14.88 0.03
C VAL A 196 -5.38 14.26 0.01
N THR A 197 -5.07 13.40 -0.96
CA THR A 197 -3.73 12.77 -1.08
C THR A 197 -2.73 13.57 -1.91
N GLY A 198 -3.20 14.63 -2.58
CA GLY A 198 -2.42 15.53 -3.41
C GLY A 198 -3.24 16.73 -3.88
N TYR A 199 -2.54 17.78 -4.34
CA TYR A 199 -3.08 19.09 -4.67
C TYR A 199 -3.72 19.17 -6.06
N ALA A 200 -3.24 18.38 -7.03
CA ALA A 200 -3.68 18.38 -8.43
C ALA A 200 -4.93 17.51 -8.69
N GLY A 201 -5.59 17.04 -7.63
CA GLY A 201 -6.76 16.16 -7.74
C GLY A 201 -6.40 14.68 -7.76
N GLY A 202 -7.26 13.87 -8.36
CA GLY A 202 -7.11 12.41 -8.37
C GLY A 202 -5.77 11.93 -8.93
N GLY A 203 -5.16 10.96 -8.25
CA GLY A 203 -3.89 10.34 -8.64
C GLY A 203 -2.63 11.12 -8.28
N ASP A 204 -2.79 12.35 -7.77
CA ASP A 204 -1.70 13.08 -7.16
C ASP A 204 -1.38 12.52 -5.76
N ASP A 205 -0.09 12.30 -5.52
CA ASP A 205 0.48 11.77 -4.29
C ASP A 205 1.39 12.78 -3.57
N SER A 206 1.43 14.05 -4.00
CA SER A 206 2.27 15.11 -3.44
C SER A 206 2.15 15.20 -1.91
N LEU A 207 0.93 15.20 -1.38
CA LEU A 207 0.70 15.37 0.05
C LEU A 207 1.04 14.09 0.83
N THR A 208 0.83 12.91 0.26
CA THR A 208 1.36 11.69 0.89
C THR A 208 2.90 11.68 0.93
N ARG A 209 3.57 12.24 -0.09
CA ARG A 209 5.03 12.41 -0.08
C ARG A 209 5.48 13.45 0.95
N HIS A 210 4.68 14.50 1.14
CA HIS A 210 4.88 15.51 2.17
C HIS A 210 4.85 14.88 3.56
N GLU A 211 3.78 14.15 3.89
CA GLU A 211 3.67 13.43 5.17
C GLU A 211 4.79 12.39 5.36
N PHE A 212 5.24 11.75 4.29
CA PHE A 212 6.40 10.87 4.33
C PHE A 212 7.72 11.62 4.59
N GLY A 213 7.85 12.85 4.09
CA GLY A 213 8.97 13.75 4.38
C GLY A 213 9.11 14.02 5.88
N HIS A 214 7.99 14.22 6.59
CA HIS A 214 7.99 14.32 8.05
C HIS A 214 8.49 13.04 8.72
N VAL A 215 8.06 11.85 8.28
CA VAL A 215 8.56 10.56 8.82
C VAL A 215 10.09 10.50 8.77
N ILE A 216 10.70 10.95 7.68
CA ILE A 216 12.16 11.02 7.54
C ILE A 216 12.76 12.00 8.55
N ARG A 217 12.20 13.21 8.65
CA ARG A 217 12.69 14.25 9.57
C ARG A 217 12.60 13.76 11.01
N HIS A 218 11.42 13.39 11.47
CA HIS A 218 11.18 13.00 12.87
C HIS A 218 11.95 11.75 13.25
N GLY A 219 11.99 10.74 12.36
CA GLY A 219 12.71 9.50 12.63
C GLY A 219 14.23 9.65 12.67
N TYR A 220 14.80 10.67 12.02
CA TYR A 220 16.22 11.00 12.20
C TYR A 220 16.48 12.03 13.28
N ASP A 221 15.51 12.85 13.66
CA ASP A 221 15.65 13.85 14.69
C ASP A 221 15.64 13.25 16.11
N GLY A 222 14.82 12.25 16.42
CA GLY A 222 14.82 11.70 17.78
C GLY A 222 13.96 10.48 17.99
N ASP A 223 13.61 10.22 19.25
CA ASP A 223 12.56 9.27 19.62
C ASP A 223 11.22 10.00 19.80
N ALA A 224 10.16 9.24 20.08
CA ALA A 224 8.84 9.81 20.32
C ALA A 224 8.84 10.90 21.41
N THR A 225 9.69 10.79 22.45
CA THR A 225 9.75 11.80 23.52
C THR A 225 10.27 13.13 23.00
N HIS A 226 11.32 13.09 22.17
CA HIS A 226 11.83 14.26 21.47
C HIS A 226 10.79 14.86 20.53
N PHE A 227 10.13 14.02 19.72
CA PHE A 227 9.04 14.45 18.83
C PHE A 227 7.92 15.19 19.57
N PHE A 228 7.41 14.64 20.68
CA PHE A 228 6.38 15.34 21.48
C PHE A 228 6.89 16.64 22.10
N GLY A 229 8.18 16.72 22.42
CA GLY A 229 8.85 17.94 22.86
C GLY A 229 8.80 19.01 21.76
N ASP A 230 9.18 18.64 20.54
CA ASP A 230 9.15 19.51 19.37
C ASP A 230 7.73 19.96 19.01
N VAL A 231 6.75 19.05 19.03
CA VAL A 231 5.33 19.38 18.80
C VAL A 231 4.87 20.50 19.74
N ALA A 232 5.25 20.44 21.01
CA ALA A 232 4.91 21.45 22.00
C ALA A 232 5.74 22.75 21.85
N ALA A 233 7.03 22.63 21.54
CA ALA A 233 7.97 23.76 21.45
C ALA A 233 7.79 24.58 20.17
N HIS A 234 7.42 23.93 19.06
CA HIS A 234 7.37 24.51 17.72
C HIS A 234 5.96 24.57 17.12
N GLY A 235 4.97 23.93 17.76
CA GLY A 235 3.57 24.05 17.38
C GLY A 235 3.23 23.34 16.06
N TYR A 236 3.70 22.10 15.88
CA TYR A 236 3.50 21.31 14.64
C TYR A 236 2.02 21.01 14.30
N LEU A 237 1.07 21.17 15.23
CA LEU A 237 -0.34 20.82 15.05
C LEU A 237 -1.22 21.98 14.56
N ARG A 238 -0.74 22.78 13.61
CA ARG A 238 -1.54 23.87 13.03
C ARG A 238 -1.58 23.73 11.52
N GLY A 239 -2.61 24.34 10.91
CA GLY A 239 -2.63 24.50 9.46
C GLY A 239 -1.46 25.37 8.98
N HIS A 240 -0.99 25.07 7.79
CA HIS A 240 0.09 25.79 7.13
C HIS A 240 -0.21 26.07 5.66
N ASP A 241 0.59 26.96 5.12
CA ASP A 241 0.62 27.40 3.73
C ASP A 241 2.08 27.79 3.46
N SER A 242 2.55 27.51 2.25
CA SER A 242 3.97 27.69 1.91
C SER A 242 4.46 29.13 2.11
N CYS A 243 3.57 30.12 2.19
CA CYS A 243 3.87 31.52 2.51
C CYS A 243 3.45 31.98 3.90
N LEU A 244 2.89 31.11 4.74
CA LEU A 244 2.52 31.44 6.10
C LEU A 244 3.78 31.65 6.96
N ARG A 245 3.94 32.86 7.50
CA ARG A 245 4.96 33.11 8.52
C ARG A 245 4.61 32.37 9.80
N SER A 246 5.36 31.32 10.06
CA SER A 246 5.04 30.31 11.07
C SER A 246 5.44 30.71 12.51
N GLY A 247 5.88 31.94 12.75
CA GLY A 247 6.20 32.40 14.11
C GLY A 247 7.42 31.71 14.77
N GLY A 248 8.17 30.88 14.04
CA GLY A 248 9.43 30.29 14.49
C GLY A 248 10.09 29.39 13.44
N MET A 249 11.42 29.37 13.39
CA MET A 249 12.18 28.56 12.41
C MET A 249 12.00 27.04 12.60
N GLY A 250 11.73 26.61 13.83
CA GLY A 250 11.39 25.23 14.21
C GLY A 250 10.33 24.58 13.33
N TYR A 251 9.24 25.32 13.14
CA TYR A 251 8.11 24.87 12.35
C TYR A 251 8.39 25.00 10.85
N ALA A 252 8.88 26.15 10.41
CA ALA A 252 9.22 26.38 9.01
C ALA A 252 10.19 25.33 8.46
N PHE A 253 11.12 24.85 9.29
CA PHE A 253 12.01 23.76 8.89
C PHE A 253 11.32 22.40 8.86
N ASN A 254 10.39 22.12 9.78
CA ASN A 254 9.61 20.89 9.76
C ASN A 254 8.76 20.76 8.49
N GLU A 255 7.96 21.78 8.20
CA GLU A 255 7.11 21.83 7.01
C GLU A 255 7.95 21.97 5.75
N GLY A 256 8.92 22.87 5.72
CA GLY A 256 9.77 23.10 4.55
C GLY A 256 10.61 21.87 4.16
N TRP A 257 10.96 21.01 5.12
CA TRP A 257 11.59 19.72 4.82
C TRP A 257 10.61 18.76 4.13
N ALA A 258 9.39 18.65 4.65
CA ALA A 258 8.35 17.82 4.06
C ALA A 258 7.98 18.31 2.66
N GLU A 259 7.85 19.62 2.49
CA GLU A 259 7.63 20.25 1.21
C GLU A 259 8.78 19.93 0.24
N TYR A 260 10.03 20.16 0.68
CA TYR A 260 11.24 19.82 -0.07
C TYR A 260 11.22 18.36 -0.58
N TRP A 261 10.82 17.43 0.29
CA TRP A 261 10.74 16.02 -0.05
C TRP A 261 9.64 15.71 -1.07
N ALA A 262 8.50 16.39 -0.97
CA ALA A 262 7.37 16.24 -1.87
C ALA A 262 7.55 16.91 -3.24
N HIS A 263 8.53 17.81 -3.40
CA HIS A 263 8.63 18.71 -4.56
C HIS A 263 7.41 19.63 -4.74
N ASP A 264 6.67 19.90 -3.67
CA ASP A 264 5.44 20.73 -3.68
C ASP A 264 5.71 22.24 -3.45
N TYR A 265 6.99 22.63 -3.44
CA TYR A 265 7.46 24.00 -3.24
C TYR A 265 8.09 24.63 -4.49
N TYR A 266 8.24 23.85 -5.58
CA TYR A 266 9.03 24.28 -6.74
C TYR A 266 8.15 24.78 -7.90
N PRO A 267 8.39 25.99 -8.45
CA PRO A 267 9.40 26.96 -7.99
C PRO A 267 9.03 27.60 -6.66
N ALA A 268 10.05 28.04 -5.92
CA ALA A 268 9.91 28.70 -4.61
C ALA A 268 8.74 29.70 -4.61
N PRO A 269 7.80 29.61 -3.66
CA PRO A 269 6.64 30.48 -3.67
C PRO A 269 7.09 31.94 -3.45
N ASN A 270 6.58 32.85 -4.27
CA ASN A 270 6.83 34.28 -4.10
C ASN A 270 5.92 34.83 -2.99
N CYS A 271 6.41 34.79 -1.76
CA CYS A 271 5.66 35.21 -0.59
C CYS A 271 5.68 36.74 -0.46
N GLU A 272 4.53 37.37 -0.67
CA GLU A 272 4.39 38.82 -0.65
C GLU A 272 4.90 39.41 0.68
N GLY A 273 5.84 40.35 0.59
CA GLY A 273 6.40 41.04 1.76
C GLY A 273 7.42 40.22 2.57
N ALA A 274 7.82 39.03 2.09
CA ALA A 274 8.88 38.23 2.69
C ALA A 274 10.19 38.34 1.90
N ALA A 275 11.32 38.32 2.61
CA ALA A 275 12.62 38.14 1.98
C ALA A 275 12.81 36.66 1.63
N PRO A 276 13.50 36.30 0.53
CA PRO A 276 13.76 34.91 0.16
C PRO A 276 14.56 34.10 1.21
N ASP A 277 15.28 34.79 2.10
CA ASP A 277 16.04 34.20 3.22
C ASP A 277 15.30 34.27 4.56
N ASP A 278 14.01 34.62 4.57
CA ASP A 278 13.15 34.52 5.75
C ASP A 278 12.78 33.05 6.00
N TYR A 279 13.65 32.33 6.69
CA TYR A 279 13.47 30.92 7.08
C TYR A 279 12.47 30.71 8.23
N THR A 280 11.62 31.70 8.52
CA THR A 280 10.40 31.50 9.31
C THR A 280 9.18 31.15 8.45
N ILE A 281 9.37 31.07 7.14
CA ILE A 281 8.41 30.65 6.12
C ILE A 281 8.87 29.31 5.54
N GLU A 282 7.98 28.32 5.51
CA GLU A 282 8.30 26.95 5.09
C GLU A 282 8.69 26.84 3.61
N GLY A 283 7.99 27.53 2.70
CA GLY A 283 8.31 27.52 1.28
C GLY A 283 9.69 28.11 0.98
N ASN A 284 10.15 29.09 1.77
CA ASN A 284 11.52 29.60 1.68
C ASN A 284 12.54 28.54 2.14
N VAL A 285 12.22 27.77 3.18
CA VAL A 285 13.09 26.68 3.63
C VAL A 285 13.14 25.57 2.59
N ALA A 286 12.00 25.15 2.03
CA ALA A 286 11.93 24.13 1.00
C ALA A 286 12.74 24.52 -0.25
N ALA A 287 12.60 25.78 -0.69
CA ALA A 287 13.39 26.36 -1.77
C ALA A 287 14.89 26.36 -1.46
N ALA A 288 15.28 26.70 -0.23
CA ALA A 288 16.68 26.72 0.17
C ALA A 288 17.28 25.30 0.29
N LEU A 289 16.50 24.30 0.68
CA LEU A 289 16.90 22.89 0.67
C LEU A 289 17.10 22.38 -0.76
N ALA A 290 16.21 22.74 -1.68
CA ALA A 290 16.34 22.42 -3.11
C ALA A 290 17.57 23.07 -3.74
N ASP A 291 17.87 24.27 -3.29
CA ASP A 291 19.04 25.01 -3.71
C ASP A 291 20.33 24.39 -3.18
N VAL A 292 20.31 23.87 -1.95
CA VAL A 292 21.39 23.04 -1.39
C VAL A 292 21.61 21.81 -2.25
N GLU A 293 20.53 21.10 -2.62
CA GLU A 293 20.59 19.98 -3.56
C GLU A 293 21.19 20.41 -4.91
N ALA A 294 20.69 21.48 -5.52
CA ALA A 294 21.17 21.88 -6.85
C ALA A 294 22.62 22.38 -6.88
N ARG A 295 23.14 22.96 -5.79
CA ARG A 295 24.38 23.77 -5.84
C ARG A 295 25.50 23.31 -4.92
N CYS A 296 25.20 22.65 -3.81
CA CYS A 296 26.23 22.32 -2.83
C CYS A 296 27.01 21.05 -3.22
N TYR A 297 28.25 20.95 -2.75
CA TYR A 297 29.01 19.71 -2.92
C TYR A 297 28.33 18.63 -2.08
N TYR A 298 27.98 17.49 -2.67
CA TYR A 298 27.06 16.50 -2.10
C TYR A 298 25.59 16.98 -1.99
N GLY A 299 25.18 17.97 -2.77
CA GLY A 299 23.78 18.37 -2.94
C GLY A 299 22.99 17.28 -3.67
N ASN A 300 22.55 16.28 -2.95
CA ASN A 300 21.41 15.47 -3.33
C ASN A 300 20.74 14.97 -2.06
N ARG A 301 19.54 14.40 -2.19
CA ARG A 301 18.78 13.88 -1.05
C ARG A 301 19.57 12.93 -0.14
N VAL A 302 20.51 12.13 -0.67
CA VAL A 302 21.23 11.13 0.15
C VAL A 302 22.12 11.79 1.23
N PRO A 303 23.06 12.69 0.91
CA PRO A 303 23.84 13.43 1.91
C PRO A 303 22.97 14.29 2.83
N MET A 304 21.88 14.89 2.34
CA MET A 304 20.97 15.68 3.17
C MET A 304 20.29 14.84 4.25
N VAL A 305 19.79 13.65 3.90
CA VAL A 305 19.25 12.69 4.88
C VAL A 305 20.36 12.22 5.83
N ASN A 306 21.59 12.01 5.36
CA ASN A 306 22.71 11.65 6.22
C ASN A 306 23.08 12.75 7.22
N ILE A 307 22.92 14.03 6.87
CA ILE A 307 23.10 15.16 7.79
C ILE A 307 22.09 15.04 8.95
N LEU A 308 20.80 14.81 8.66
CA LEU A 308 19.80 14.59 9.71
C LEU A 308 20.17 13.38 10.58
N ARG A 309 20.53 12.26 9.95
CA ARG A 309 20.87 11.01 10.63
C ARG A 309 22.09 11.14 11.56
N SER A 310 23.09 11.94 11.18
CA SER A 310 24.32 12.14 11.95
C SER A 310 24.20 13.21 13.05
N ASN A 311 23.15 14.02 13.04
CA ASN A 311 22.95 15.15 13.96
C ASN A 311 21.57 15.05 14.64
N ARG A 312 21.27 13.87 15.20
CA ARG A 312 19.97 13.59 15.82
C ARG A 312 19.73 14.53 17.00
N GLY A 313 18.61 15.26 16.97
CA GLY A 313 18.10 16.08 18.05
C GLY A 313 18.69 17.48 18.08
N THR A 314 19.45 17.89 17.06
CA THR A 314 20.16 19.17 17.03
C THR A 314 19.79 20.06 15.84
N ILE A 315 18.95 19.60 14.92
CA ILE A 315 18.57 20.34 13.71
C ILE A 315 17.07 20.66 13.76
N HIS A 316 16.76 21.92 14.05
CA HIS A 316 15.39 22.45 14.13
C HIS A 316 15.21 23.66 13.22
N SER A 317 16.21 24.07 12.46
CA SER A 317 16.13 25.22 11.57
C SER A 317 17.01 25.04 10.34
N PHE A 318 16.68 25.75 9.26
CA PHE A 318 17.52 25.73 8.06
C PHE A 318 18.97 26.17 8.32
N PRO A 319 19.25 27.23 9.11
CA PRO A 319 20.63 27.59 9.45
C PRO A 319 21.41 26.49 10.20
N GLU A 320 20.76 25.77 11.12
CA GLU A 320 21.38 24.63 11.80
C GLU A 320 21.70 23.51 10.80
N PHE A 321 20.76 23.16 9.93
CA PHE A 321 20.99 22.17 8.87
C PHE A 321 22.14 22.59 7.95
N PHE A 322 22.11 23.83 7.46
CA PHE A 322 23.10 24.37 6.53
C PHE A 322 24.50 24.46 7.15
N SER A 323 24.61 24.60 8.49
CA SER A 323 25.91 24.58 9.18
C SER A 323 26.67 23.25 9.04
N HIS A 324 25.98 22.18 8.64
CA HIS A 324 26.56 20.86 8.34
C HIS A 324 26.76 20.60 6.84
N VAL A 325 26.37 21.54 5.97
CA VAL A 325 26.50 21.43 4.50
C VAL A 325 27.84 22.05 4.06
N VAL A 326 28.53 21.38 3.13
CA VAL A 326 29.71 21.92 2.47
C VAL A 326 29.31 22.54 1.14
N CYS A 327 29.06 23.84 1.12
CA CYS A 327 28.61 24.57 -0.06
C CYS A 327 29.63 25.61 -0.55
N PRO A 328 29.90 25.72 -1.86
CA PRO A 328 30.57 26.90 -2.40
C PRO A 328 29.72 28.17 -2.17
N ALA A 329 30.37 29.34 -2.13
CA ALA A 329 29.68 30.61 -1.90
C ALA A 329 28.56 30.88 -2.95
N PRO A 330 27.41 31.45 -2.55
CA PRO A 330 26.24 31.55 -3.41
C PRO A 330 26.45 32.50 -4.60
N LEU A 331 26.02 32.07 -5.79
CA LEU A 331 25.72 32.95 -6.92
C LEU A 331 24.26 33.40 -6.83
N LEU A 332 23.98 34.64 -7.25
CA LEU A 332 22.67 35.30 -7.18
C LEU A 332 21.52 34.40 -7.65
N VAL A 333 20.45 34.36 -6.84
CA VAL A 333 19.24 33.53 -7.01
C VAL A 333 18.49 33.92 -8.29
N TYR A 334 18.15 32.93 -9.14
CA TYR A 334 17.24 33.12 -10.26
C TYR A 334 15.79 33.13 -9.77
N ALA A 335 15.06 34.20 -10.08
CA ALA A 335 13.62 34.27 -9.85
C ALA A 335 12.88 33.46 -10.92
N PHE A 336 12.12 32.45 -10.50
CA PHE A 336 11.21 31.69 -11.36
C PHE A 336 9.77 32.24 -11.24
N PRO A 337 8.92 32.07 -12.27
CA PRO A 337 7.55 32.53 -12.24
C PRO A 337 6.72 31.78 -11.18
N PRO A 338 5.76 32.45 -10.51
CA PRO A 338 4.97 31.85 -9.44
C PRO A 338 4.02 30.76 -9.97
N MET A 339 3.97 29.61 -9.29
CA MET A 339 2.84 28.68 -9.42
C MET A 339 1.66 29.13 -8.55
N LEU A 340 0.47 28.65 -8.91
CA LEU A 340 -0.75 28.90 -8.14
C LEU A 340 -0.63 28.17 -6.79
N ALA A 341 -0.94 28.89 -5.71
CA ALA A 341 -1.06 28.29 -4.39
C ALA A 341 -2.04 27.12 -4.44
N PRO A 342 -1.73 25.99 -3.78
CA PRO A 342 -2.66 24.86 -3.73
C PRO A 342 -3.99 25.31 -3.10
N PRO A 343 -5.12 24.72 -3.51
CA PRO A 343 -6.38 24.97 -2.84
C PRO A 343 -6.24 24.57 -1.36
N PRO A 344 -6.82 25.35 -0.42
CA PRO A 344 -6.75 25.01 0.99
C PRO A 344 -7.37 23.62 1.21
N PRO A 345 -6.84 22.84 2.16
CA PRO A 345 -7.41 21.55 2.50
C PRO A 345 -8.89 21.70 2.87
N ILE A 346 -9.70 20.71 2.52
CA ILE A 346 -11.09 20.65 3.00
C ILE A 346 -11.03 20.24 4.48
N GLU A 347 -11.05 21.22 5.38
CA GLU A 347 -11.19 20.96 6.81
C GLU A 347 -12.61 20.48 7.11
N LEU A 348 -12.73 19.25 7.63
CA LEU A 348 -14.01 18.76 8.14
C LEU A 348 -14.26 19.30 9.53
N THR A 349 -15.45 19.83 9.76
CA THR A 349 -15.95 20.15 11.09
C THR A 349 -16.10 18.88 11.93
N PRO A 350 -16.08 18.98 13.28
CA PRO A 350 -16.42 17.85 14.16
C PRO A 350 -17.76 17.19 13.82
N SER A 351 -18.73 17.96 13.29
CA SER A 351 -20.04 17.44 12.89
C SER A 351 -20.01 16.55 11.65
N GLU A 352 -19.14 16.88 10.69
CA GLU A 352 -18.91 16.11 9.46
C GLU A 352 -18.11 14.84 9.77
N ARG A 353 -17.05 14.94 10.57
CA ARG A 353 -16.32 13.75 11.08
C ARG A 353 -17.24 12.79 11.82
N ALA A 354 -18.09 13.34 12.69
CA ALA A 354 -19.11 12.55 13.37
C ALA A 354 -20.16 11.95 12.40
N ALA A 355 -20.47 12.60 11.28
CA ALA A 355 -21.38 12.05 10.26
C ALA A 355 -20.80 10.84 9.54
N LEU A 356 -19.48 10.80 9.34
CA LEU A 356 -18.77 9.65 8.82
C LEU A 356 -18.84 8.48 9.79
N ALA A 357 -18.43 8.70 11.06
CA ALA A 357 -18.50 7.67 12.10
C ALA A 357 -19.93 7.12 12.27
N ARG A 358 -20.96 7.98 12.23
CA ARG A 358 -22.38 7.55 12.23
C ARG A 358 -22.75 6.67 11.03
N THR A 359 -22.08 6.83 9.89
CA THR A 359 -22.33 5.97 8.72
C THR A 359 -21.80 4.56 8.96
N ASP A 360 -20.59 4.44 9.51
CA ASP A 360 -20.05 3.14 9.89
C ASP A 360 -20.85 2.49 11.03
N VAL A 361 -21.26 3.25 12.05
CA VAL A 361 -22.16 2.77 13.13
C VAL A 361 -23.48 2.25 12.55
N ARG A 362 -24.10 2.96 11.60
CA ARG A 362 -25.35 2.52 10.95
C ARG A 362 -25.18 1.23 10.14
N GLU A 363 -24.08 1.07 9.41
CA GLU A 363 -23.81 -0.17 8.68
C GLU A 363 -23.59 -1.35 9.64
N LEU A 364 -22.83 -1.13 10.72
CA LEU A 364 -22.61 -2.13 11.76
C LEU A 364 -23.92 -2.49 12.48
N ASP A 365 -24.78 -1.51 12.78
CA ASP A 365 -26.12 -1.76 13.34
C ASP A 365 -27.00 -2.58 12.39
N SER A 366 -26.97 -2.26 11.09
CA SER A 366 -27.67 -3.02 10.05
C SER A 366 -27.17 -4.47 9.99
N GLN A 367 -25.85 -4.67 10.00
CA GLN A 367 -25.23 -6.00 10.05
C GLN A 367 -25.61 -6.78 11.30
N ILE A 368 -25.52 -6.15 12.48
CA ILE A 368 -25.92 -6.74 13.77
C ILE A 368 -27.40 -7.15 13.72
N GLY A 369 -28.26 -6.31 13.14
CA GLY A 369 -29.68 -6.63 12.91
C GLY A 369 -29.86 -7.89 12.05
N ARG A 370 -29.17 -7.97 10.90
CA ARG A 370 -29.18 -9.17 10.03
C ARG A 370 -28.70 -10.42 10.77
N LEU A 371 -27.61 -10.31 11.51
CA LEU A 371 -27.03 -11.42 12.29
C LEU A 371 -27.97 -11.89 13.41
N ARG A 372 -28.64 -10.97 14.12
CA ARG A 372 -29.64 -11.30 15.14
C ARG A 372 -30.84 -12.05 14.56
N GLY A 373 -31.33 -11.63 13.40
CA GLY A 373 -32.37 -12.36 12.68
C GLY A 373 -31.93 -13.78 12.30
N ALA A 374 -30.70 -13.92 11.78
CA ALA A 374 -30.11 -15.23 11.48
C ALA A 374 -29.93 -16.10 12.74
N LEU A 375 -29.52 -15.51 13.86
CA LEU A 375 -29.35 -16.19 15.14
C LEU A 375 -30.68 -16.77 15.64
N GLN A 376 -31.76 -16.00 15.62
CA GLN A 376 -33.08 -16.46 16.04
C GLN A 376 -33.53 -17.69 15.23
N VAL A 377 -33.34 -17.65 13.91
CA VAL A 377 -33.63 -18.79 13.03
C VAL A 377 -32.73 -19.99 13.35
N ALA A 378 -31.44 -19.76 13.63
CA ALA A 378 -30.50 -20.81 13.99
C ALA A 378 -30.84 -21.46 15.33
N GLU A 379 -31.22 -20.69 16.35
CA GLU A 379 -31.64 -21.18 17.67
C GLU A 379 -32.91 -22.03 17.59
N SER A 380 -33.93 -21.56 16.85
CA SER A 380 -35.16 -22.32 16.60
C SER A 380 -34.87 -23.67 15.93
N LYS A 381 -33.95 -23.69 14.95
CA LYS A 381 -33.49 -24.93 14.32
C LYS A 381 -32.71 -25.81 15.30
N ALA A 382 -31.84 -25.24 16.13
CA ALA A 382 -31.02 -25.97 17.11
C ALA A 382 -31.84 -26.65 18.21
N ALA A 383 -32.99 -26.07 18.59
CA ALA A 383 -33.94 -26.65 19.55
C ALA A 383 -34.56 -27.98 19.06
N LYS A 384 -34.47 -28.27 17.76
CA LYS A 384 -34.85 -29.54 17.14
C LYS A 384 -33.62 -30.20 16.50
N PRO A 385 -32.74 -30.84 17.32
CA PRO A 385 -31.50 -31.42 16.83
C PRO A 385 -31.76 -32.36 15.65
N LEU A 386 -30.93 -32.26 14.61
CA LEU A 386 -30.97 -33.26 13.55
C LEU A 386 -30.27 -34.52 14.04
N GLU A 387 -30.94 -35.65 13.92
CA GLU A 387 -30.26 -36.93 14.08
C GLU A 387 -29.20 -37.09 12.99
N CYS A 388 -27.99 -37.47 13.40
CA CYS A 388 -27.02 -37.94 12.43
C CYS A 388 -27.40 -39.32 11.93
N LYS A 389 -27.97 -39.38 10.72
CA LYS A 389 -28.34 -40.62 10.02
C LYS A 389 -27.22 -41.15 9.13
N LYS A 390 -26.34 -40.29 8.63
CA LYS A 390 -25.19 -40.63 7.78
C LYS A 390 -23.97 -39.79 8.20
N THR A 391 -22.81 -40.43 8.32
CA THR A 391 -21.54 -39.74 8.52
C THR A 391 -20.97 -39.27 7.17
N PRO A 392 -20.33 -38.08 7.10
CA PRO A 392 -20.15 -37.10 8.17
C PRO A 392 -21.46 -36.37 8.56
N CYS A 393 -21.62 -36.11 9.86
CA CYS A 393 -22.83 -35.55 10.48
C CYS A 393 -22.96 -34.03 10.29
N GLU A 394 -22.58 -33.50 9.12
CA GLU A 394 -22.35 -32.08 8.90
C GLU A 394 -23.59 -31.21 9.11
N ALA A 395 -24.76 -31.62 8.60
CA ALA A 395 -26.01 -30.89 8.80
C ALA A 395 -26.41 -30.82 10.29
N ALA A 396 -26.18 -31.90 11.04
CA ALA A 396 -26.42 -31.94 12.48
C ALA A 396 -25.41 -31.06 13.24
N LEU A 397 -24.14 -31.08 12.83
CA LEU A 397 -23.10 -30.23 13.40
C LEU A 397 -23.42 -28.75 13.15
N LYS A 398 -23.73 -28.36 11.91
CA LYS A 398 -24.13 -26.99 11.53
C LYS A 398 -25.26 -26.49 12.42
N ARG A 399 -26.34 -27.27 12.49
CA ARG A 399 -27.50 -26.92 13.31
C ARG A 399 -27.17 -26.75 14.78
N ALA A 400 -26.25 -27.56 15.32
CA ALA A 400 -25.85 -27.48 16.71
C ALA A 400 -24.96 -26.25 17.00
N VAL A 401 -23.98 -25.95 16.14
CA VAL A 401 -22.93 -24.96 16.43
C VAL A 401 -23.23 -23.56 15.90
N LEU A 402 -24.08 -23.42 14.88
CA LEU A 402 -24.37 -22.14 14.23
C LEU A 402 -24.83 -21.03 15.21
N PRO A 403 -25.66 -21.31 16.25
CA PRO A 403 -25.98 -20.28 17.24
C PRO A 403 -24.76 -19.74 17.98
N ALA A 404 -23.78 -20.59 18.32
CA ALA A 404 -22.55 -20.13 18.98
C ALA A 404 -21.71 -19.25 18.05
N VAL A 405 -21.59 -19.64 16.78
CA VAL A 405 -20.88 -18.86 15.75
C VAL A 405 -21.52 -17.48 15.58
N LEU A 406 -22.83 -17.41 15.36
CA LEU A 406 -23.53 -16.15 15.13
C LEU A 406 -23.47 -15.22 16.36
N ARG A 407 -23.51 -15.75 17.59
CA ARG A 407 -23.30 -14.93 18.80
C ARG A 407 -21.90 -14.33 18.85
N THR A 408 -20.88 -15.08 18.41
CA THR A 408 -19.52 -14.56 18.31
C THR A 408 -19.41 -13.46 17.27
N GLU A 409 -19.96 -13.67 16.08
CA GLU A 409 -19.97 -12.64 15.02
C GLU A 409 -20.69 -11.37 15.48
N ILE A 410 -21.83 -11.50 16.16
CA ILE A 410 -22.53 -10.36 16.78
C ILE A 410 -21.64 -9.66 17.80
N ALA A 411 -20.96 -10.40 18.68
CA ALA A 411 -20.11 -9.80 19.70
C ALA A 411 -18.88 -9.09 19.11
N LEU A 412 -18.29 -9.62 18.03
CA LEU A 412 -17.21 -8.94 17.30
C LEU A 412 -17.72 -7.70 16.58
N ALA A 413 -18.86 -7.79 15.89
CA ALA A 413 -19.49 -6.62 15.25
C ALA A 413 -19.88 -5.55 16.28
N GLN A 414 -20.31 -5.93 17.48
CA GLN A 414 -20.57 -5.00 18.58
C GLN A 414 -19.29 -4.35 19.10
N LEU A 415 -18.18 -5.08 19.18
CA LEU A 415 -16.89 -4.51 19.53
C LEU A 415 -16.46 -3.46 18.49
N ALA A 416 -16.63 -3.77 17.21
CA ALA A 416 -16.37 -2.83 16.10
C ALA A 416 -17.27 -1.60 16.18
N ARG A 417 -18.57 -1.81 16.42
CA ARG A 417 -19.57 -0.75 16.55
C ARG A 417 -19.19 0.19 17.67
N ASN A 418 -18.88 -0.34 18.86
CA ASN A 418 -18.45 0.46 20.00
C ASN A 418 -17.13 1.19 19.72
N ALA A 419 -16.25 0.60 18.90
CA ALA A 419 -15.03 1.28 18.48
C ALA A 419 -15.31 2.49 17.55
N ALA A 420 -16.33 2.39 16.70
CA ALA A 420 -16.77 3.51 15.86
C ALA A 420 -17.62 4.55 16.63
N ASP A 421 -18.40 4.10 17.63
CA ASP A 421 -19.32 4.93 18.44
C ASP A 421 -18.59 6.06 19.17
N ASP A 422 -17.37 5.84 19.68
CA ASP A 422 -16.59 6.86 20.41
C ASP A 422 -16.23 8.11 19.56
N GLY A 423 -16.46 8.07 18.24
CA GLY A 423 -16.30 9.19 17.32
C GLY A 423 -17.60 9.67 16.67
N ASP A 424 -18.76 9.15 17.08
CA ASP A 424 -20.05 9.32 16.39
C ASP A 424 -20.79 10.62 16.74
N THR A 425 -20.37 11.30 17.81
CA THR A 425 -20.88 12.63 18.17
C THR A 425 -19.88 13.74 17.90
N ALA A 426 -20.41 14.93 17.57
CA ALA A 426 -19.58 16.13 17.44
C ALA A 426 -18.92 16.53 18.77
N ALA A 427 -19.53 16.18 19.91
CA ALA A 427 -19.01 16.49 21.24
C ALA A 427 -17.77 15.65 21.58
N GLU A 428 -17.75 14.36 21.20
CA GLU A 428 -16.59 13.50 21.37
C GLU A 428 -15.46 13.89 20.44
N GLN A 429 -15.75 14.17 19.16
CA GLN A 429 -14.78 14.71 18.22
C GLN A 429 -14.15 16.01 18.76
N ALA A 430 -14.98 16.94 19.25
CA ALA A 430 -14.48 18.18 19.88
C ALA A 430 -13.76 17.95 21.22
N ALA A 431 -14.00 16.84 21.91
CA ALA A 431 -13.27 16.48 23.12
C ALA A 431 -11.90 15.90 22.78
N MET A 432 -11.80 15.08 21.73
CA MET A 432 -10.53 14.57 21.20
C MET A 432 -9.64 15.70 20.71
N ASP A 433 -10.19 16.69 19.99
CA ASP A 433 -9.46 17.89 19.53
C ASP A 433 -8.80 18.70 20.67
N LYS A 434 -9.24 18.53 21.92
CA LYS A 434 -8.69 19.23 23.09
C LYS A 434 -7.59 18.46 23.82
N LEU A 435 -7.37 17.19 23.45
CA LEU A 435 -6.34 16.36 24.07
C LEU A 435 -4.99 16.68 23.43
N SER A 436 -3.91 16.62 24.22
CA SER A 436 -2.58 16.66 23.63
C SER A 436 -2.35 15.43 22.76
N PHE A 437 -1.58 15.58 21.69
CA PHE A 437 -1.28 14.47 20.78
C PHE A 437 -0.71 13.24 21.52
N LYS A 438 0.21 13.46 22.48
CA LYS A 438 0.71 12.38 23.36
C LYS A 438 -0.42 11.62 24.06
N ARG A 439 -1.39 12.35 24.62
CA ARG A 439 -2.52 11.74 25.33
C ARG A 439 -3.45 11.00 24.37
N LEU A 440 -3.70 11.54 23.17
CA LEU A 440 -4.45 10.83 22.13
C LEU A 440 -3.77 9.53 21.72
N ASN A 441 -2.44 9.57 21.52
CA ASN A 441 -1.64 8.41 21.09
C ASN A 441 -1.64 7.32 22.18
N ASP A 442 -1.38 7.72 23.42
CA ASP A 442 -1.43 6.82 24.57
C ASP A 442 -2.83 6.20 24.75
N MET A 443 -3.90 6.99 24.54
CA MET A 443 -5.29 6.52 24.62
C MET A 443 -5.62 5.54 23.49
N GLU A 444 -5.24 5.84 22.24
CA GLU A 444 -5.45 4.96 21.08
C GLU A 444 -4.72 3.64 21.27
N LYS A 445 -3.42 3.65 21.59
CA LYS A 445 -2.63 2.44 21.81
C LYS A 445 -3.18 1.57 22.94
N ALA A 446 -3.62 2.21 24.03
CA ALA A 446 -4.26 1.51 25.14
C ALA A 446 -5.59 0.86 24.73
N ARG A 447 -6.40 1.58 23.95
CA ARG A 447 -7.68 1.14 23.42
C ARG A 447 -7.50 -0.02 22.44
N GLU A 448 -6.63 0.13 21.45
CA GLU A 448 -6.32 -0.90 20.47
C GLU A 448 -5.87 -2.20 21.16
N ARG A 449 -4.97 -2.09 22.14
CA ARG A 449 -4.54 -3.23 22.95
C ARG A 449 -5.72 -3.87 23.69
N ALA A 450 -6.58 -3.08 24.31
CA ALA A 450 -7.75 -3.58 25.03
C ALA A 450 -8.72 -4.30 24.08
N ASP A 451 -8.98 -3.75 22.91
CA ASP A 451 -9.92 -4.30 21.93
C ASP A 451 -9.36 -5.56 21.25
N ARG A 452 -8.05 -5.62 20.96
CA ARG A 452 -7.39 -6.88 20.57
C ARG A 452 -7.58 -7.99 21.60
N ILE A 453 -7.43 -7.67 22.89
CA ILE A 453 -7.65 -8.63 23.99
C ILE A 453 -9.13 -9.07 24.05
N LYS A 454 -10.07 -8.12 23.92
CA LYS A 454 -11.52 -8.42 23.90
C LYS A 454 -11.90 -9.28 22.71
N ALA A 455 -11.44 -8.96 21.49
CA ALA A 455 -11.69 -9.74 20.28
C ALA A 455 -11.15 -11.17 20.40
N ALA A 456 -9.94 -11.32 20.95
CA ALA A 456 -9.36 -12.64 21.25
C ALA A 456 -10.16 -13.40 22.31
N ARG A 457 -10.75 -12.71 23.30
CA ARG A 457 -11.66 -13.31 24.29
C ARG A 457 -12.95 -13.81 23.64
N ILE A 458 -13.64 -12.94 22.92
CA ILE A 458 -14.87 -13.24 22.19
C ILE A 458 -14.67 -14.45 21.27
N SER A 459 -13.58 -14.47 20.50
CA SER A 459 -13.26 -15.59 19.59
C SER A 459 -13.00 -16.91 20.32
N ALA A 460 -12.24 -16.89 21.42
CA ALA A 460 -11.99 -18.08 22.23
C ALA A 460 -13.26 -18.63 22.88
N ASP A 461 -14.13 -17.75 23.39
CA ASP A 461 -15.39 -18.13 24.00
C ASP A 461 -16.35 -18.71 22.95
N GLY A 462 -16.40 -18.08 21.77
CA GLY A 462 -17.11 -18.59 20.60
C GLY A 462 -16.72 -20.01 20.20
N ILE A 463 -15.41 -20.26 20.04
CA ILE A 463 -14.90 -21.59 19.71
C ILE A 463 -15.24 -22.60 20.81
N ARG A 464 -15.10 -22.21 22.09
CA ARG A 464 -15.44 -23.06 23.22
C ARG A 464 -16.92 -23.45 23.20
N ASP A 465 -17.80 -22.49 22.94
CA ASP A 465 -19.24 -22.71 22.89
C ASP A 465 -19.64 -23.54 21.69
N ALA A 466 -19.02 -23.34 20.52
CA ALA A 466 -19.21 -24.19 19.35
C ALA A 466 -18.76 -25.63 19.62
N LEU A 467 -17.60 -25.83 20.25
CA LEU A 467 -17.12 -27.17 20.65
C LEU A 467 -18.07 -27.83 21.66
N LYS A 468 -18.62 -27.06 22.60
CA LYS A 468 -19.60 -27.52 23.59
C LYS A 468 -20.93 -27.91 22.94
N ALA A 469 -21.47 -27.06 22.08
CA ALA A 469 -22.74 -27.30 21.38
C ALA A 469 -22.63 -28.50 20.41
N GLY A 470 -21.50 -28.65 19.72
CA GLY A 470 -21.22 -29.77 18.83
C GLY A 470 -20.84 -31.06 19.55
N ARG A 471 -20.71 -31.09 20.89
CA ARG A 471 -20.12 -32.22 21.65
C ARG A 471 -20.75 -33.57 21.32
N ALA A 472 -22.08 -33.65 21.25
CA ALA A 472 -22.78 -34.90 20.92
C ALA A 472 -22.48 -35.35 19.48
N VAL A 473 -22.41 -34.41 18.54
CA VAL A 473 -22.10 -34.69 17.13
C VAL A 473 -20.64 -35.13 16.98
N PHE A 474 -19.69 -34.45 17.62
CA PHE A 474 -18.27 -34.85 17.66
C PHE A 474 -18.06 -36.22 18.35
N ALA A 475 -18.92 -36.58 19.31
CA ALA A 475 -18.87 -37.87 19.97
C ALA A 475 -19.38 -38.98 19.04
N LYS A 476 -20.46 -38.73 18.28
CA LYS A 476 -21.07 -39.72 17.38
C LYS A 476 -20.33 -39.86 16.05
N ASP A 477 -19.88 -38.75 15.46
CA ASP A 477 -19.19 -38.71 14.17
C ASP A 477 -17.68 -38.91 14.34
N LYS A 478 -17.19 -40.09 13.97
CA LYS A 478 -15.76 -40.43 14.00
C LYS A 478 -15.08 -40.25 12.64
N SER A 479 -15.74 -39.62 11.67
CA SER A 479 -15.14 -39.34 10.37
C SER A 479 -13.86 -38.52 10.51
N ALA A 480 -12.94 -38.70 9.56
CA ALA A 480 -11.68 -37.94 9.53
C ALA A 480 -11.93 -36.43 9.47
N LYS A 481 -12.93 -36.00 8.67
CA LYS A 481 -13.37 -34.60 8.54
C LYS A 481 -13.73 -33.99 9.89
N THR A 482 -14.60 -34.65 10.65
CA THR A 482 -15.08 -34.14 11.95
C THR A 482 -13.99 -34.14 13.02
N ARG A 483 -13.07 -35.12 13.01
CA ARG A 483 -11.88 -35.12 13.89
C ARG A 483 -10.92 -33.98 13.57
N ARG A 484 -10.62 -33.74 12.28
CA ARG A 484 -9.75 -32.65 11.82
C ARG A 484 -10.32 -31.30 12.24
N LEU A 485 -11.61 -31.07 12.00
CA LEU A 485 -12.30 -29.84 12.42
C LEU A 485 -12.19 -29.60 13.93
N ARG A 486 -12.47 -30.62 14.76
CA ARG A 486 -12.35 -30.49 16.22
C ARG A 486 -10.91 -30.15 16.65
N SER A 487 -9.92 -30.79 16.04
CA SER A 487 -8.51 -30.51 16.32
C SER A 487 -8.13 -29.08 15.94
N LEU A 488 -8.58 -28.61 14.77
CA LEU A 488 -8.34 -27.26 14.28
C LEU A 488 -8.95 -26.20 15.21
N LEU A 489 -10.22 -26.38 15.60
CA LEU A 489 -10.88 -25.51 16.58
C LEU A 489 -10.13 -25.52 17.93
N GLY A 490 -9.67 -26.67 18.40
CA GLY A 490 -8.87 -26.77 19.61
C GLY A 490 -7.54 -26.01 19.54
N SER A 491 -6.85 -26.08 18.39
CA SER A 491 -5.61 -25.34 18.14
C SER A 491 -5.87 -23.83 18.12
N ARG A 492 -6.90 -23.37 17.38
CA ARG A 492 -7.27 -21.94 17.33
C ARG A 492 -7.67 -21.40 18.70
N LEU A 493 -8.41 -22.16 19.50
CA LEU A 493 -8.73 -21.80 20.88
C LEU A 493 -7.48 -21.54 21.71
N ALA A 494 -6.44 -22.38 21.56
CA ALA A 494 -5.18 -22.18 22.26
C ALA A 494 -4.47 -20.90 21.80
N SER A 495 -4.44 -20.62 20.49
CA SER A 495 -3.89 -19.38 19.93
C SER A 495 -4.60 -18.14 20.47
N PHE A 496 -5.93 -18.10 20.47
CA PHE A 496 -6.68 -16.96 21.03
C PHE A 496 -6.50 -16.79 22.54
N ARG A 497 -6.33 -17.88 23.29
CA ARG A 497 -5.98 -17.81 24.73
C ARG A 497 -4.58 -17.28 24.99
N LYS A 498 -3.65 -17.45 24.04
CA LYS A 498 -2.32 -16.85 24.11
C LYS A 498 -2.41 -15.34 23.82
N ALA A 499 -3.18 -14.97 22.80
CA ALA A 499 -3.47 -13.58 22.44
C ALA A 499 -4.09 -12.77 23.58
N GLN A 500 -5.03 -13.34 24.33
CA GLN A 500 -5.62 -12.72 25.52
C GLN A 500 -4.62 -12.31 26.59
N ARG A 501 -3.42 -12.93 26.60
CA ARG A 501 -2.33 -12.63 27.53
C ARG A 501 -1.33 -11.61 26.96
N GLY A 502 -1.67 -10.95 25.86
CA GLY A 502 -0.81 -9.94 25.22
C GLY A 502 0.29 -10.52 24.32
N ALA A 503 0.20 -11.78 23.91
CA ALA A 503 1.13 -12.32 22.93
C ALA A 503 0.89 -11.70 21.55
N THR A 504 1.96 -11.17 20.94
CA THR A 504 1.98 -10.72 19.56
C THR A 504 1.84 -11.92 18.60
N GLY A 505 1.10 -11.76 17.51
CA GLY A 505 0.91 -12.82 16.49
C GLY A 505 -0.44 -13.56 16.52
N VAL A 506 -1.51 -12.89 16.93
CA VAL A 506 -2.86 -13.44 16.72
C VAL A 506 -3.14 -13.46 15.21
N PRO A 507 -3.62 -14.58 14.63
CA PRO A 507 -4.21 -14.55 13.29
C PRO A 507 -5.30 -13.46 13.25
N GLY A 508 -5.36 -12.71 12.15
CA GLY A 508 -6.23 -11.53 12.00
C GLY A 508 -7.58 -11.69 12.71
N LEU A 509 -7.87 -10.79 13.63
CA LEU A 509 -9.08 -10.85 14.46
C LEU A 509 -10.19 -10.17 13.66
N ILE A 510 -11.16 -10.93 13.16
CA ILE A 510 -12.26 -10.39 12.35
C ILE A 510 -12.87 -9.16 13.02
N LEU A 511 -12.65 -8.01 12.38
CA LEU A 511 -13.46 -6.83 12.62
C LEU A 511 -13.92 -6.22 11.29
N ASP A 512 -13.11 -6.32 10.22
CA ASP A 512 -13.34 -5.53 8.99
C ASP A 512 -14.10 -6.24 7.86
N GLN A 513 -14.60 -7.45 8.08
CA GLN A 513 -15.26 -8.26 7.03
C GLN A 513 -16.61 -7.72 6.53
N ALA A 514 -17.11 -6.60 7.07
CA ALA A 514 -18.47 -6.14 6.82
C ALA A 514 -18.67 -5.32 5.53
N LEU A 515 -17.61 -4.85 4.87
CA LEU A 515 -17.73 -3.79 3.85
C LEU A 515 -17.62 -4.27 2.39
N ALA A 516 -18.08 -5.49 2.10
CA ALA A 516 -18.11 -6.05 0.74
C ALA A 516 -18.86 -5.17 -0.29
N GLY A 517 -19.73 -4.26 0.17
CA GLY A 517 -20.44 -3.30 -0.68
C GLY A 517 -19.55 -2.24 -1.36
N ARG A 518 -18.27 -2.11 -0.95
CA ARG A 518 -17.35 -1.07 -1.44
C ARG A 518 -16.54 -1.48 -2.70
N ILE A 519 -16.70 -2.71 -3.21
CA ILE A 519 -16.05 -3.15 -4.45
C ILE A 519 -17.03 -3.07 -5.62
N LYS A 520 -16.64 -2.38 -6.69
CA LYS A 520 -17.34 -2.45 -7.98
C LYS A 520 -16.60 -3.41 -8.89
N LYS A 521 -17.32 -4.41 -9.44
CA LYS A 521 -16.79 -5.24 -10.53
C LYS A 521 -16.67 -4.36 -11.76
N MET A 522 -15.46 -4.20 -12.31
CA MET A 522 -15.27 -3.62 -13.63
C MET A 522 -15.32 -4.73 -14.69
N PRO A 523 -15.80 -4.43 -15.91
CA PRO A 523 -15.48 -5.28 -17.04
C PRO A 523 -13.96 -5.40 -17.19
N PRO A 524 -13.43 -6.54 -17.66
CA PRO A 524 -12.02 -6.66 -17.96
C PRO A 524 -11.56 -5.49 -18.81
N ILE A 525 -10.59 -4.73 -18.31
CA ILE A 525 -9.79 -3.86 -19.16
C ILE A 525 -8.99 -4.85 -20.02
N PRO A 526 -9.18 -4.88 -21.35
CA PRO A 526 -8.44 -5.80 -22.19
C PRO A 526 -6.95 -5.52 -21.99
N PHE A 527 -6.23 -6.50 -21.44
CA PHE A 527 -4.78 -6.43 -21.33
C PHE A 527 -4.24 -6.20 -22.75
N PRO A 528 -3.42 -5.16 -23.01
CA PRO A 528 -2.58 -5.21 -24.19
C PRO A 528 -1.76 -6.49 -24.09
N ASN A 529 -1.81 -7.33 -25.14
CA ASN A 529 -1.02 -8.56 -25.16
C ASN A 529 0.43 -8.20 -24.78
N PRO A 530 1.08 -8.93 -23.86
CA PRO A 530 2.47 -8.69 -23.55
C PRO A 530 3.26 -8.74 -24.86
N GLU A 531 4.03 -7.69 -25.15
CA GLU A 531 4.92 -7.72 -26.30
C GLU A 531 5.83 -8.95 -26.18
N PRO A 532 6.07 -9.68 -27.28
CA PRO A 532 6.91 -10.87 -27.24
C PRO A 532 8.29 -10.51 -26.69
N PRO A 533 8.87 -11.35 -25.81
CA PRO A 533 10.15 -11.05 -25.20
C PRO A 533 11.22 -10.85 -26.28
N PRO A 534 12.15 -9.91 -26.10
CA PRO A 534 13.25 -9.72 -27.03
C PRO A 534 14.07 -11.01 -27.17
N PRO A 535 14.61 -11.31 -28.36
CA PRO A 535 15.31 -12.56 -28.62
C PRO A 535 16.52 -12.76 -27.68
N PRO A 536 16.83 -14.01 -27.28
CA PRO A 536 17.90 -14.30 -26.35
C PRO A 536 19.28 -13.94 -26.93
N TRP A 537 20.07 -13.21 -26.15
CA TRP A 537 21.42 -12.78 -26.51
C TRP A 537 22.40 -13.94 -26.65
N THR A 538 23.22 -13.90 -27.72
CA THR A 538 24.40 -14.76 -27.87
C THR A 538 25.60 -14.09 -27.17
N PRO A 539 26.30 -14.78 -26.25
CA PRO A 539 27.46 -14.19 -25.57
C PRO A 539 28.70 -14.15 -26.48
N ILE A 540 29.33 -12.98 -26.58
CA ILE A 540 30.64 -12.80 -27.23
C ILE A 540 31.76 -13.05 -26.20
N PRO A 541 32.88 -13.71 -26.56
CA PRO A 541 33.93 -14.07 -25.61
C PRO A 541 34.73 -12.86 -25.11
N ILE A 542 34.97 -12.80 -23.80
CA ILE A 542 35.78 -11.78 -23.12
C ILE A 542 37.28 -12.09 -23.34
N PRO A 543 38.14 -11.12 -23.73
CA PRO A 543 39.60 -11.31 -23.73
C PRO A 543 40.18 -11.27 -22.32
N THR A 544 41.16 -12.14 -22.09
CA THR A 544 41.81 -12.42 -20.80
C THR A 544 43.00 -11.50 -20.48
N THR A 545 43.01 -11.07 -19.21
CA THR A 545 44.12 -10.71 -18.29
C THR A 545 44.71 -9.28 -18.22
N PRO A 546 45.06 -8.82 -16.98
CA PRO A 546 45.32 -7.40 -16.63
C PRO A 546 46.79 -7.10 -16.23
N PRO A 547 47.16 -5.82 -16.00
CA PRO A 547 48.21 -5.52 -15.02
C PRO A 547 47.83 -4.45 -13.97
N THR A 548 47.98 -4.87 -12.71
CA THR A 548 48.44 -4.22 -11.46
C THR A 548 48.50 -2.68 -11.30
N THR A 549 47.85 -2.22 -10.22
CA THR A 549 47.92 -0.94 -9.48
C THR A 549 49.23 -0.78 -8.66
N PRO A 550 49.74 0.45 -8.34
CA PRO A 550 49.20 1.38 -7.30
C PRO A 550 49.42 2.90 -7.63
N PRO A 551 49.07 3.94 -6.81
CA PRO A 551 48.59 4.01 -5.42
C PRO A 551 47.27 4.81 -5.20
N ILE A 552 46.73 4.74 -3.98
CA ILE A 552 45.42 5.25 -3.55
C ILE A 552 45.39 6.79 -3.48
N THR A 553 44.57 7.42 -4.33
CA THR A 553 44.11 8.82 -4.25
C THR A 553 42.77 8.91 -3.49
N PRO A 554 42.42 10.09 -2.92
CA PRO A 554 41.13 10.34 -2.26
C PRO A 554 39.94 9.95 -3.17
N PRO A 555 38.76 9.58 -2.61
CA PRO A 555 37.67 9.03 -3.39
C PRO A 555 37.26 10.02 -4.49
N PRO A 556 37.26 9.60 -5.78
CA PRO A 556 36.90 10.49 -6.86
C PRO A 556 35.43 10.88 -6.72
N GLY A 557 35.13 12.17 -6.84
CA GLY A 557 33.76 12.61 -7.09
C GLY A 557 33.20 11.89 -8.31
N LEU A 558 31.89 11.69 -8.37
CA LEU A 558 31.21 11.08 -9.52
C LEU A 558 31.64 11.81 -10.80
N LEU A 559 32.02 11.05 -11.81
CA LEU A 559 32.39 11.58 -13.11
C LEU A 559 31.18 12.31 -13.71
N PRO A 560 31.35 13.53 -14.26
CA PRO A 560 30.26 14.18 -14.96
C PRO A 560 29.82 13.30 -16.13
N SER A 561 28.52 13.27 -16.38
CA SER A 561 27.93 12.59 -17.52
C SER A 561 27.34 13.59 -18.52
N ALA A 562 27.14 13.14 -19.75
CA ALA A 562 26.56 13.90 -20.84
C ALA A 562 25.62 12.97 -21.62
N LEU A 563 24.33 13.26 -21.55
CA LEU A 563 23.24 12.58 -22.23
C LEU A 563 22.83 13.42 -23.44
N THR A 564 22.72 12.76 -24.58
CA THR A 564 22.31 13.40 -25.83
C THR A 564 21.00 12.79 -26.31
N LEU A 565 20.14 13.60 -26.93
CA LEU A 565 18.90 13.16 -27.55
C LEU A 565 18.76 13.82 -28.92
N VAL A 566 18.40 13.02 -29.91
CA VAL A 566 18.16 13.44 -31.29
C VAL A 566 16.78 12.98 -31.70
N CYS A 567 15.95 13.95 -32.10
CA CYS A 567 14.66 13.70 -32.73
C CYS A 567 14.58 14.41 -34.09
N PRO A 568 13.77 13.90 -35.03
CA PRO A 568 13.61 14.54 -36.32
C PRO A 568 12.90 15.89 -36.17
N PRO A 569 13.32 16.94 -36.91
CA PRO A 569 12.75 18.27 -36.73
C PRO A 569 11.29 18.37 -37.23
N THR A 570 10.90 17.52 -38.20
CA THR A 570 9.55 17.52 -38.80
C THR A 570 9.11 16.10 -39.16
N GLY A 571 7.80 15.86 -39.28
CA GLY A 571 7.26 14.66 -39.93
C GLY A 571 5.73 14.58 -39.95
N LYS A 572 5.17 13.39 -40.27
CA LYS A 572 3.74 13.08 -40.32
C LYS A 572 3.28 12.23 -39.13
N PRO A 573 1.98 12.15 -38.79
CA PRO A 573 1.51 11.27 -37.73
C PRO A 573 2.05 9.84 -37.87
N GLY A 574 2.71 9.32 -36.83
CA GLY A 574 3.37 8.01 -36.88
C GLY A 574 4.33 7.73 -35.71
N VAL A 575 5.11 6.66 -35.83
CA VAL A 575 6.12 6.26 -34.84
C VAL A 575 7.51 6.74 -35.27
N TYR A 576 8.19 7.43 -34.36
CA TYR A 576 9.51 8.00 -34.59
C TYR A 576 10.57 7.31 -33.77
N ALA A 577 11.68 6.94 -34.42
CA ALA A 577 12.88 6.51 -33.73
C ALA A 577 13.58 7.73 -33.13
N ILE A 578 13.58 7.82 -31.82
CA ILE A 578 14.31 8.83 -31.05
C ILE A 578 15.58 8.18 -30.54
N THR A 579 16.72 8.75 -30.88
CA THR A 579 18.04 8.16 -30.60
C THR A 579 18.87 9.09 -29.73
N GLY A 580 19.75 8.53 -28.93
CA GLY A 580 20.66 9.32 -28.12
C GLY A 580 21.88 8.51 -27.70
N GLY A 581 22.74 9.14 -26.92
CA GLY A 581 23.95 8.51 -26.39
C GLY A 581 24.35 9.08 -25.05
N LEU A 582 25.08 8.28 -24.28
CA LEU A 582 25.55 8.62 -22.94
C LEU A 582 27.08 8.60 -22.88
N THR A 583 27.67 9.67 -22.35
CA THR A 583 29.11 9.80 -22.10
C THR A 583 29.35 10.04 -20.60
N PRO A 584 30.30 9.36 -19.93
CA PRO A 584 31.11 8.26 -20.44
C PRO A 584 30.25 7.04 -20.79
N ALA A 585 30.72 6.21 -21.72
CA ALA A 585 29.94 5.09 -22.22
C ALA A 585 29.59 4.08 -21.11
N ARG A 586 28.28 3.86 -20.90
CA ARG A 586 27.72 2.85 -19.99
C ARG A 586 26.72 1.97 -20.74
N PRO A 587 27.00 0.67 -20.95
CA PRO A 587 26.05 -0.23 -21.57
C PRO A 587 25.01 -0.73 -20.56
N GLY A 588 23.78 -0.94 -21.03
CA GLY A 588 22.69 -1.54 -20.26
C GLY A 588 22.08 -0.66 -19.16
N VAL A 589 22.39 0.64 -19.13
CA VAL A 589 21.77 1.57 -18.17
C VAL A 589 20.40 2.01 -18.67
N LYS A 590 19.45 2.19 -17.73
CA LYS A 590 18.10 2.66 -18.01
C LYS A 590 18.13 4.16 -18.30
N VAL A 591 17.51 4.57 -19.42
CA VAL A 591 17.31 5.97 -19.80
C VAL A 591 15.81 6.21 -19.90
N GLU A 592 15.33 7.29 -19.28
CA GLU A 592 13.94 7.73 -19.33
C GLU A 592 13.79 8.81 -20.41
N VAL A 593 12.79 8.72 -21.27
CA VAL A 593 12.48 9.72 -22.31
C VAL A 593 11.13 10.33 -22.00
N HIS A 594 11.16 11.60 -21.62
CA HIS A 594 9.99 12.40 -21.29
C HIS A 594 9.42 13.01 -22.57
N VAL A 595 8.12 12.81 -22.79
CA VAL A 595 7.42 13.22 -24.00
C VAL A 595 6.28 14.16 -23.62
N ALA A 596 6.37 15.41 -24.05
CA ALA A 596 5.31 16.39 -23.94
C ALA A 596 4.62 16.57 -25.31
N PRO A 597 3.38 16.08 -25.47
CA PRO A 597 2.64 16.24 -26.72
C PRO A 597 2.18 17.69 -26.92
N PRO A 598 1.73 18.06 -28.13
CA PRO A 598 1.18 19.39 -28.39
C PRO A 598 -0.08 19.61 -27.54
N SER A 599 -0.40 20.86 -27.21
CA SER A 599 -1.50 21.21 -26.29
C SER A 599 -2.91 20.81 -26.75
N ASN A 600 -3.08 20.49 -28.04
CA ASN A 600 -4.32 19.97 -28.61
C ASN A 600 -4.42 18.43 -28.53
N SER A 601 -3.42 17.75 -27.98
CA SER A 601 -3.43 16.30 -27.83
C SER A 601 -4.34 15.87 -26.69
N VAL A 602 -5.05 14.75 -26.89
CA VAL A 602 -5.86 14.11 -25.84
C VAL A 602 -4.96 13.31 -24.88
N THR A 603 -3.77 12.90 -25.35
CA THR A 603 -2.74 12.29 -24.49
C THR A 603 -2.01 13.38 -23.72
N GLY A 604 -1.87 13.20 -22.41
CA GLY A 604 -1.03 14.05 -21.57
C GLY A 604 0.47 13.74 -21.71
N PRO A 605 1.34 14.45 -20.98
CA PRO A 605 2.76 14.11 -20.87
C PRO A 605 2.96 12.65 -20.45
N SER A 606 4.00 12.00 -20.97
CA SER A 606 4.31 10.60 -20.67
C SER A 606 5.81 10.38 -20.53
N VAL A 607 6.21 9.36 -19.77
CA VAL A 607 7.60 8.92 -19.65
C VAL A 607 7.71 7.52 -20.25
N GLN A 608 8.67 7.33 -21.15
CA GLN A 608 9.01 6.02 -21.69
C GLN A 608 10.43 5.63 -21.27
N THR A 609 10.76 4.34 -21.27
CA THR A 609 12.08 3.89 -20.80
C THR A 609 12.75 2.99 -21.83
N THR A 610 14.05 3.12 -21.98
CA THR A 610 14.90 2.29 -22.85
C THR A 610 16.23 2.00 -22.16
N THR A 611 17.07 1.16 -22.75
CA THR A 611 18.42 0.90 -22.25
C THR A 611 19.48 1.22 -23.28
N THR A 612 20.66 1.63 -22.81
CA THR A 612 21.82 1.84 -23.67
C THR A 612 22.40 0.53 -24.19
N ASP A 613 22.90 0.52 -25.42
CA ASP A 613 23.58 -0.59 -26.06
C ASP A 613 25.06 -0.70 -25.64
N GLY A 614 25.80 -1.64 -26.26
CA GLY A 614 27.23 -1.85 -25.98
C GLY A 614 28.13 -0.63 -26.23
N SER A 615 27.67 0.35 -27.01
CA SER A 615 28.35 1.61 -27.32
C SER A 615 27.76 2.80 -26.56
N ALA A 616 26.90 2.54 -25.57
CA ALA A 616 26.16 3.53 -24.79
C ALA A 616 25.18 4.40 -25.59
N ASN A 617 24.75 3.93 -26.77
CA ASN A 617 23.68 4.57 -27.54
C ASN A 617 22.33 3.95 -27.15
N TYR A 618 21.25 4.71 -27.26
CA TYR A 618 19.91 4.19 -27.04
C TYR A 618 18.97 4.63 -28.16
N SER A 619 17.91 3.84 -28.38
CA SER A 619 16.85 4.14 -29.34
C SER A 619 15.50 3.75 -28.75
N ILE A 620 14.48 4.57 -28.99
CA ILE A 620 13.09 4.31 -28.56
C ILE A 620 12.09 4.77 -29.61
N GLY A 621 10.98 4.03 -29.76
CA GLY A 621 9.90 4.35 -30.69
C GLY A 621 8.81 5.19 -30.02
N ILE A 622 8.69 6.47 -30.38
CA ILE A 622 7.66 7.37 -29.82
C ILE A 622 6.52 7.55 -30.83
N SER A 623 5.28 7.26 -30.41
CA SER A 623 4.08 7.48 -31.23
C SER A 623 3.62 8.94 -31.17
N MET A 624 3.82 9.69 -32.25
CA MET A 624 3.44 11.10 -32.37
C MET A 624 2.28 11.24 -33.37
N ASN A 625 1.06 10.93 -32.92
CA ASN A 625 -0.13 10.86 -33.79
C ASN A 625 -0.93 12.17 -33.89
N THR A 626 -0.64 13.14 -33.03
CA THR A 626 -1.31 14.44 -33.01
C THR A 626 -0.47 15.48 -33.73
N ALA A 627 -1.08 16.22 -34.67
CA ALA A 627 -0.41 17.33 -35.34
C ALA A 627 -0.10 18.47 -34.35
N GLY A 628 1.12 18.98 -34.41
CA GLY A 628 1.65 20.04 -33.55
C GLY A 628 3.11 19.83 -33.18
N THR A 629 3.62 20.66 -32.27
CA THR A 629 5.00 20.59 -31.78
C THR A 629 5.10 19.66 -30.57
N TRP A 630 5.82 18.56 -30.73
CA TRP A 630 6.20 17.64 -29.65
C TRP A 630 7.53 18.09 -29.05
N LYS A 631 7.64 18.06 -27.72
CA LYS A 631 8.89 18.34 -26.99
C LYS A 631 9.35 17.08 -26.28
N LEU A 632 10.64 16.75 -26.42
CA LEU A 632 11.22 15.56 -25.83
C LEU A 632 12.54 15.90 -25.14
N TYR A 633 12.81 15.26 -24.00
CA TYR A 633 14.14 15.18 -23.41
C TYR A 633 14.34 13.81 -22.78
N ALA A 634 15.58 13.38 -22.63
CA ALA A 634 15.95 12.17 -21.92
C ALA A 634 16.59 12.51 -20.58
N HIS A 635 16.40 11.61 -19.62
CA HIS A 635 16.92 11.66 -18.27
C HIS A 635 17.67 10.36 -17.95
N TRP A 636 18.82 10.49 -17.30
CA TRP A 636 19.54 9.37 -16.69
C TRP A 636 19.87 9.69 -15.24
N GLU A 637 19.50 8.79 -14.34
CA GLU A 637 19.68 8.92 -12.88
C GLU A 637 21.16 8.94 -12.43
N GLY A 638 22.09 8.57 -13.31
CA GLY A 638 23.49 8.35 -12.96
C GLY A 638 23.74 6.97 -12.33
N ASP A 639 24.93 6.79 -11.75
CA ASP A 639 25.32 5.57 -11.04
C ASP A 639 26.37 5.87 -9.94
N LEU A 640 26.89 4.83 -9.27
CA LEU A 640 27.91 4.98 -8.22
C LEU A 640 29.22 5.63 -8.68
N GLN A 641 29.41 5.84 -9.99
CA GLN A 641 30.61 6.41 -10.61
C GLN A 641 30.33 7.65 -11.46
N THR A 642 29.07 7.94 -11.80
CA THR A 642 28.70 9.05 -12.70
C THR A 642 27.46 9.81 -12.20
N GLN A 643 27.45 11.13 -12.41
CA GLN A 643 26.33 11.99 -12.05
C GLN A 643 25.10 11.69 -12.95
N SER A 644 23.91 12.05 -12.48
CA SER A 644 22.72 12.13 -13.33
C SER A 644 22.90 13.21 -14.40
N ASP A 645 22.17 13.09 -15.51
CA ASP A 645 22.15 14.13 -16.54
C ASP A 645 20.85 14.13 -17.36
N ASP A 646 20.48 15.31 -17.83
CA ASP A 646 19.36 15.56 -18.72
C ASP A 646 19.85 15.99 -20.10
N SER A 647 19.34 15.34 -21.14
CA SER A 647 19.65 15.78 -22.50
C SER A 647 19.00 17.14 -22.80
N PRO A 648 19.58 17.96 -23.69
CA PRO A 648 18.87 19.12 -24.24
C PRO A 648 17.51 18.73 -24.83
N THR A 649 16.49 19.57 -24.61
CA THR A 649 15.16 19.35 -25.20
C THR A 649 15.24 19.43 -26.72
N CYS A 650 14.76 18.40 -27.40
CA CYS A 650 14.58 18.38 -28.84
C CYS A 650 13.09 18.55 -29.20
N GLN A 651 12.81 19.03 -30.41
CA GLN A 651 11.44 19.27 -30.87
C GLN A 651 11.17 18.61 -32.23
N THR A 652 9.97 18.05 -32.37
CA THR A 652 9.47 17.49 -33.63
C THR A 652 8.14 18.14 -33.98
N VAL A 653 8.05 18.77 -35.16
CA VAL A 653 6.80 19.31 -35.68
C VAL A 653 6.10 18.26 -36.54
N VAL A 654 4.95 17.77 -36.07
CA VAL A 654 4.11 16.82 -36.81
C VAL A 654 3.03 17.60 -37.56
N SER A 655 2.99 17.46 -38.88
CA SER A 655 2.03 18.15 -39.78
C SER A 655 1.08 17.20 -40.47
#